data_AF-A0A8J7X3S9-F1
#
_entry.id   AF-A0A8J7X3S9-F1
#
_cell.length_a   1.000
_cell.length_b   1.000
_cell.length_c   1.000
_cell.angle_alpha   90.00
_cell.angle_beta   90.00
_cell.angle_gamma   90.00
#
_symmetry.space_group_name_H-M   'P 1'
#
loop_
_entity.id
_entity.type
_entity.pdbx_description
1 polymer ?
#
loop_
_entity_poly.entity_id
_entity_poly.type
_entity_poly.pdbx_seq_one_letter_code
_entity_poly.pdbx_strand_id
1 'polypeptide(L)'
;MRLLNLELENWACHERLDVDLSAGLQIEGRNGVGKSSILEAIRFVFAKDARRYKGKIKNGKKAATVRLEFGRDETSYRVEKSMHLNKSSTASLTMNGNLVADNPTSVYNSLQDCLDERIFDRLLYVPQGGLTELVDRLSLKGGRQELDSLLGLDKFDLVYDGVGREFIERKARYESYHEEFRRYPEGLEESSEKEMRVLNLEMDRINRRGEDERKRLNELSGGIQKLDHDIEDMQKTREKREELNERMNELRVKIGGQESEISGLKKDLEQIDEKRKKTAVLLDKEKNLEKYERIRELLSELKSNEDRLVDRKGIEKDRDKLENLRETLVKKREIRERLGGSEERVMTLERALAACRQRGKEIGDYLKGLEGLDMAAKCPRCGRPLTEKHLAIEKKVARDEVRKAYIEIKAVEKELEKDSKTWKELEKRFELMKKNGIEAECLEKDLSSRERENREILDRIDKLKRKLEDSGYSGESQSAVESRIAELNSIRGEIKALGKEIEKGEVYEKGLRGIEKENTGLKSELKKAEEEFTGLEFNSDTFNSIQKERNSLNDDRYKLKGEMERGGFRIKEIEGKVDEIDKVMRNFAGLKDRMGKAGREMNLFKEARDEVFHPNKGIRRYYRELYMKRLSNLLTYYFREINQNPRYREVMFDKDYRILIRSNEGEFEIDQLSGGERVQLALALRISLIELLSPVRMMVLDEPFGSLDKEHREILGEALNKIASDGQLILVTHIHVESLNLPKKLELGGY
;
A
#
# COMPACT_ATOMS: atom_id res chain seq x y z
N MET A 1 25.14 -11.28 -77.88
CA MET A 1 26.15 -10.20 -77.73
C MET A 1 27.10 -10.19 -78.94
N ARG A 2 27.75 -9.06 -79.24
CA ARG A 2 28.68 -8.87 -80.37
C ARG A 2 29.70 -7.78 -80.02
N LEU A 3 30.99 -8.02 -80.18
CA LEU A 3 32.01 -6.98 -80.03
C LEU A 3 31.95 -6.02 -81.21
N LEU A 4 32.09 -4.73 -80.95
CA LEU A 4 31.94 -3.67 -81.94
C LEU A 4 33.27 -2.99 -82.22
N ASN A 5 33.93 -2.50 -81.17
CA ASN A 5 35.19 -1.79 -81.31
C ASN A 5 36.13 -2.08 -80.14
N LEU A 6 37.43 -2.18 -80.43
CA LEU A 6 38.48 -2.33 -79.43
C LEU A 6 39.54 -1.24 -79.61
N GLU A 7 39.68 -0.38 -78.61
CA GLU A 7 40.71 0.65 -78.56
C GLU A 7 41.77 0.29 -77.53
N LEU A 8 43.03 0.33 -77.96
CA LEU A 8 44.20 0.06 -77.13
C LEU A 8 45.06 1.31 -77.02
N GLU A 9 45.43 1.66 -75.79
CA GLU A 9 46.37 2.74 -75.50
C GLU A 9 47.51 2.22 -74.62
N ASN A 10 48.75 2.36 -75.10
CA ASN A 10 49.98 1.91 -74.43
C ASN A 10 49.96 0.41 -74.04
N TRP A 11 49.39 -0.45 -74.88
CA TRP A 11 49.21 -1.88 -74.66
C TRP A 11 50.21 -2.73 -75.46
N ALA A 12 51.05 -3.50 -74.77
CA ALA A 12 52.11 -4.33 -75.32
C ALA A 12 53.03 -3.54 -76.29
N CYS A 13 53.02 -3.86 -77.59
CA CYS A 13 53.75 -3.10 -78.61
C CYS A 13 52.96 -1.91 -79.17
N HIS A 14 51.65 -1.83 -78.90
CA HIS A 14 50.74 -0.83 -79.48
C HIS A 14 50.73 0.45 -78.63
N GLU A 15 51.09 1.59 -79.22
CA GLU A 15 50.94 2.89 -78.53
C GLU A 15 49.49 3.36 -78.61
N ARG A 16 48.90 3.31 -79.81
CA ARG A 16 47.48 3.47 -80.08
C ARG A 16 47.09 2.50 -81.18
N LEU A 17 46.01 1.76 -80.97
CA LEU A 17 45.42 0.88 -81.98
C LEU A 17 43.91 0.90 -81.82
N ASP A 18 43.21 1.07 -82.93
CA ASP A 18 41.76 1.00 -83.01
C ASP A 18 41.39 -0.16 -83.94
N VAL A 19 40.59 -1.10 -83.44
CA VAL A 19 40.25 -2.33 -84.14
C VAL A 19 38.74 -2.48 -84.21
N ASP A 20 38.23 -2.37 -85.42
CA ASP A 20 36.83 -2.61 -85.72
C ASP A 20 36.52 -4.12 -85.67
N LEU A 21 35.85 -4.53 -84.58
CA LEU A 21 35.44 -5.90 -84.33
C LEU A 21 34.02 -6.17 -84.83
N SER A 22 33.29 -5.20 -85.36
CA SER A 22 31.85 -5.32 -85.65
C SER A 22 31.49 -6.44 -86.62
N ALA A 23 32.41 -7.06 -87.34
CA ALA A 23 32.19 -8.24 -88.18
C ALA A 23 33.25 -9.32 -87.89
N GLY A 24 33.21 -10.45 -88.60
CA GLY A 24 34.30 -11.43 -88.53
C GLY A 24 35.62 -10.80 -88.97
N LEU A 25 36.66 -10.95 -88.14
CA LEU A 25 37.95 -10.27 -88.32
C LEU A 25 39.09 -11.29 -88.38
N GLN A 26 39.87 -11.21 -89.45
CA GLN A 26 41.16 -11.89 -89.59
C GLN A 26 42.30 -10.91 -89.35
N ILE A 27 43.18 -11.21 -88.40
CA ILE A 27 44.36 -10.41 -88.08
C ILE A 27 45.59 -11.15 -88.58
N GLU A 28 46.26 -10.56 -89.58
CA GLU A 28 47.45 -11.13 -90.22
C GLU A 28 48.70 -10.32 -89.89
N GLY A 29 49.86 -10.97 -89.92
CA GLY A 29 51.15 -10.32 -89.66
C GLY A 29 52.24 -11.31 -89.26
N ARG A 30 53.49 -10.86 -89.31
CA ARG A 30 54.66 -11.66 -88.92
C ARG A 30 54.64 -12.00 -87.43
N ASN A 31 55.38 -13.02 -87.03
CA ASN A 31 55.52 -13.34 -85.62
C ASN A 31 56.21 -12.18 -84.89
N GLY A 32 55.71 -11.83 -83.69
CA GLY A 32 56.25 -10.75 -82.87
C GLY A 32 55.65 -9.36 -83.07
N VAL A 33 54.75 -9.14 -84.04
CA VAL A 33 54.11 -7.82 -84.28
C VAL A 33 52.96 -7.49 -83.30
N GLY A 34 52.68 -8.38 -82.35
CA GLY A 34 51.62 -8.18 -81.34
C GLY A 34 50.21 -8.52 -81.79
N LYS A 35 50.04 -9.53 -82.64
CA LYS A 35 48.71 -10.05 -83.01
C LYS A 35 47.98 -10.65 -81.80
N SER A 36 48.63 -11.58 -81.10
CA SER A 36 48.06 -12.25 -79.92
C SER A 36 47.79 -11.26 -78.77
N SER A 37 48.53 -10.14 -78.70
CA SER A 37 48.27 -9.13 -77.67
C SER A 37 46.95 -8.39 -77.86
N ILE A 38 46.39 -8.34 -79.07
CA ILE A 38 45.04 -7.81 -79.32
C ILE A 38 44.00 -8.72 -78.67
N LEU A 39 44.12 -10.03 -78.84
CA LEU A 39 43.19 -11.00 -78.24
C LEU A 39 43.29 -11.02 -76.71
N GLU A 40 44.51 -10.90 -76.17
CA GLU A 40 44.74 -10.76 -74.73
C GLU A 40 44.10 -9.48 -74.16
N ALA A 41 43.99 -8.40 -74.94
CA ALA A 41 43.30 -7.19 -74.50
C ALA A 41 41.79 -7.43 -74.33
N ILE A 42 41.17 -8.18 -75.25
CA ILE A 42 39.76 -8.59 -75.12
C ILE A 42 39.59 -9.45 -73.86
N ARG A 43 40.50 -10.42 -73.63
CA ARG A 43 40.50 -11.25 -72.41
C ARG A 43 40.59 -10.42 -71.12
N PHE A 44 41.47 -9.41 -71.13
CA PHE A 44 41.65 -8.51 -69.99
C PHE A 44 40.36 -7.77 -69.60
N VAL A 45 39.51 -7.43 -70.57
CA VAL A 45 38.22 -6.78 -70.29
C VAL A 45 37.31 -7.64 -69.42
N PHE A 46 37.25 -8.95 -69.64
CA PHE A 46 36.40 -9.87 -68.87
C PHE A 46 37.08 -10.41 -67.61
N ALA A 47 38.40 -10.30 -67.50
CA ALA A 47 39.16 -10.83 -66.37
C ALA A 47 38.90 -10.09 -65.05
N LYS A 48 38.83 -10.85 -63.94
CA LYS A 48 38.74 -10.29 -62.58
C LYS A 48 40.03 -9.59 -62.12
N ASP A 49 41.18 -10.23 -62.37
CA ASP A 49 42.48 -9.77 -61.84
C ASP A 49 43.34 -9.11 -62.92
N ALA A 50 43.37 -7.78 -62.90
CA ALA A 50 44.20 -6.99 -63.78
C ALA A 50 45.72 -7.23 -63.60
N ARG A 51 46.16 -7.75 -62.45
CA ARG A 51 47.60 -7.93 -62.18
C ARG A 51 48.27 -8.90 -63.14
N ARG A 52 47.53 -9.90 -63.63
CA ARG A 52 48.02 -10.88 -64.62
C ARG A 52 48.48 -10.25 -65.93
N TYR A 53 47.96 -9.05 -66.24
CA TYR A 53 48.23 -8.32 -67.47
C TYR A 53 49.19 -7.15 -67.28
N LYS A 54 49.77 -6.93 -66.08
CA LYS A 54 50.71 -5.82 -65.84
C LYS A 54 51.93 -5.82 -66.78
N GLY A 55 52.40 -7.00 -67.18
CA GLY A 55 53.47 -7.14 -68.17
C GLY A 55 53.11 -6.68 -69.59
N LYS A 56 51.82 -6.38 -69.84
CA LYS A 56 51.33 -5.83 -71.11
C LYS A 56 51.27 -4.30 -71.11
N ILE A 57 51.78 -3.61 -70.09
CA ILE A 57 52.00 -2.15 -70.19
C ILE A 57 53.19 -1.91 -71.12
N LYS A 58 53.02 -1.10 -72.16
CA LYS A 58 54.09 -0.81 -73.13
C LYS A 58 55.34 -0.25 -72.44
N ASN A 59 56.50 -0.75 -72.84
CA ASN A 59 57.79 -0.31 -72.29
C ASN A 59 57.94 1.22 -72.36
N GLY A 60 58.34 1.83 -71.23
CA GLY A 60 58.48 3.28 -71.09
C GLY A 60 57.19 4.04 -70.73
N LYS A 61 56.03 3.36 -70.67
CA LYS A 61 54.74 3.98 -70.29
C LYS A 61 54.38 3.60 -68.84
N LYS A 62 53.61 4.48 -68.17
CA LYS A 62 53.21 4.31 -66.76
C LYS A 62 51.84 3.63 -66.57
N ALA A 63 51.07 3.53 -67.66
CA ALA A 63 49.71 3.02 -67.67
C ALA A 63 49.38 2.45 -69.06
N ALA A 64 48.41 1.53 -69.10
CA ALA A 64 47.80 1.03 -70.32
C ALA A 64 46.27 1.03 -70.14
N THR A 65 45.55 1.37 -71.20
CA THR A 65 44.07 1.43 -71.19
C THR A 65 43.53 0.58 -72.34
N VAL A 66 42.50 -0.20 -72.03
CA VAL A 66 41.74 -0.98 -73.00
C VAL A 66 40.29 -0.54 -72.94
N ARG A 67 39.74 -0.14 -74.08
CA ARG A 67 38.31 0.16 -74.22
C ARG A 67 37.68 -0.84 -75.17
N LEU A 68 36.57 -1.43 -74.74
CA LEU A 68 35.83 -2.40 -75.54
C LEU A 68 34.37 -1.98 -75.59
N GLU A 69 33.88 -1.85 -76.82
CA GLU A 69 32.47 -1.66 -77.11
C GLU A 69 31.86 -2.98 -77.54
N PHE A 70 30.68 -3.29 -77.01
CA PHE A 70 29.92 -4.45 -77.44
C PHE A 70 28.43 -4.21 -77.32
N GLY A 71 27.67 -4.82 -78.23
CA GLY A 71 26.21 -4.86 -78.15
C GLY A 71 25.76 -6.16 -77.50
N ARG A 72 24.71 -6.12 -76.68
CA ARG A 72 23.94 -7.30 -76.27
C ARG A 72 22.47 -6.96 -76.39
N ASP A 73 21.76 -7.77 -77.18
CA ASP A 73 20.37 -7.54 -77.57
C ASP A 73 20.22 -6.14 -78.19
N GLU A 74 19.42 -5.25 -77.60
CA GLU A 74 19.25 -3.86 -78.05
C GLU A 74 20.10 -2.85 -77.25
N THR A 75 20.97 -3.32 -76.36
CA THR A 75 21.75 -2.47 -75.45
C THR A 75 23.21 -2.39 -75.88
N SER A 76 23.76 -1.16 -75.92
CA SER A 76 25.18 -0.92 -76.17
C SER A 76 25.95 -0.75 -74.87
N TYR A 77 27.11 -1.38 -74.79
CA TYR A 77 28.00 -1.31 -73.64
C TYR A 77 29.36 -0.78 -74.08
N ARG A 78 29.95 0.09 -73.27
CA ARG A 78 31.35 0.51 -73.40
C ARG A 78 32.05 0.32 -72.07
N VAL A 79 33.05 -0.56 -72.06
CA VAL A 79 33.92 -0.83 -70.91
C VAL A 79 35.26 -0.15 -71.14
N GLU A 80 35.75 0.56 -70.14
CA GLU A 80 37.13 1.06 -70.10
C GLU A 80 37.83 0.47 -68.88
N LYS A 81 38.96 -0.21 -69.08
CA LYS A 81 39.83 -0.69 -68.00
C LYS A 81 41.24 -0.13 -68.17
N SER A 82 41.77 0.49 -67.12
CA SER A 82 43.13 1.03 -67.10
C SER A 82 43.98 0.37 -66.02
N MET A 83 45.16 -0.06 -66.41
CA MET A 83 46.19 -0.57 -65.51
C MET A 83 47.28 0.47 -65.31
N HIS A 84 47.80 0.55 -64.09
CA HIS A 84 48.87 1.46 -63.71
C HIS A 84 50.00 0.71 -63.00
N LEU A 85 51.25 1.15 -63.18
CA LEU A 85 52.41 0.58 -62.48
C LEU A 85 52.37 0.89 -60.98
N ASN A 86 52.12 2.17 -60.65
CA ASN A 86 52.28 2.72 -59.30
C ASN A 86 50.95 3.21 -58.67
N LYS A 87 49.80 2.84 -59.25
CA LYS A 87 48.45 3.20 -58.77
C LYS A 87 47.51 2.01 -58.89
N SER A 88 46.39 2.06 -58.17
CA SER A 88 45.30 1.10 -58.35
C SER A 88 44.75 1.15 -59.78
N SER A 89 44.37 0.01 -60.32
CA SER A 89 43.67 -0.07 -61.61
C SER A 89 42.29 0.57 -61.51
N THR A 90 41.85 1.20 -62.59
CA THR A 90 40.51 1.80 -62.70
C THR A 90 39.70 1.07 -63.75
N ALA A 91 38.38 1.08 -63.59
CA ALA A 91 37.47 0.54 -64.58
C ALA A 91 36.16 1.32 -64.59
N SER A 92 35.56 1.50 -65.74
CA SER A 92 34.21 2.02 -65.86
C SER A 92 33.42 1.23 -66.90
N LEU A 93 32.11 1.14 -66.69
CA LEU A 93 31.17 0.53 -67.61
C LEU A 93 30.02 1.49 -67.82
N THR A 94 29.76 1.80 -69.08
CA THR A 94 28.58 2.56 -69.51
C THR A 94 27.64 1.66 -70.30
N MET A 95 26.34 1.87 -70.13
CA MET A 95 25.26 1.17 -70.79
C MET A 95 24.36 2.21 -71.46
N ASN A 96 24.23 2.16 -72.79
CA ASN A 96 23.55 3.19 -73.60
C ASN A 96 24.03 4.61 -73.29
N GLY A 97 25.33 4.78 -73.01
CA GLY A 97 25.96 6.07 -72.65
C GLY A 97 25.85 6.47 -71.17
N ASN A 98 25.07 5.75 -70.34
CA ASN A 98 24.94 6.03 -68.91
C ASN A 98 25.91 5.19 -68.07
N LEU A 99 26.57 5.78 -67.07
CA LEU A 99 27.50 5.07 -66.17
C LEU A 99 26.73 4.11 -65.25
N VAL A 100 27.08 2.82 -65.30
CA VAL A 100 26.45 1.75 -64.48
C VAL A 100 27.41 1.21 -63.42
N ALA A 101 28.71 1.25 -63.70
CA ALA A 101 29.76 0.85 -62.76
C ALA A 101 31.03 1.66 -62.98
N ASP A 102 31.74 1.99 -61.89
CA ASP A 102 32.85 2.95 -61.86
C ASP A 102 34.12 2.43 -61.17
N ASN A 103 34.14 1.14 -60.80
CA ASN A 103 35.27 0.50 -60.17
C ASN A 103 35.47 -0.95 -60.67
N PRO A 104 36.68 -1.53 -60.56
CA PRO A 104 36.98 -2.85 -61.11
C PRO A 104 36.05 -3.98 -60.65
N THR A 105 35.62 -3.99 -59.39
CA THR A 105 34.78 -5.06 -58.83
C THR A 105 33.34 -4.97 -59.34
N SER A 106 32.74 -3.78 -59.34
CA SER A 106 31.37 -3.58 -59.84
C SER A 106 31.28 -3.81 -61.36
N VAL A 107 32.29 -3.36 -62.12
CA VAL A 107 32.40 -3.63 -63.56
C VAL A 107 32.51 -5.13 -63.81
N TYR A 108 33.36 -5.84 -63.07
CA TYR A 108 33.50 -7.30 -63.21
C TYR A 108 32.18 -8.04 -62.96
N ASN A 109 31.48 -7.73 -61.86
CA ASN A 109 30.21 -8.38 -61.54
C ASN A 109 29.15 -8.12 -62.65
N SER A 110 29.05 -6.88 -63.13
CA SER A 110 28.12 -6.52 -64.23
C SER A 110 28.47 -7.25 -65.53
N LEU A 111 29.76 -7.50 -65.78
CA LEU A 111 30.21 -8.27 -66.93
C LEU A 111 29.93 -9.78 -66.77
N GLN A 112 29.92 -10.36 -65.57
CA GLN A 112 29.59 -11.78 -65.39
C GLN A 112 28.15 -12.11 -65.81
N ASP A 113 27.23 -11.16 -65.68
CA ASP A 113 25.86 -11.31 -66.19
C ASP A 113 25.80 -11.25 -67.73
N CYS A 114 26.78 -10.58 -68.35
CA CYS A 114 26.94 -10.48 -69.81
C CYS A 114 27.63 -11.70 -70.40
N LEU A 115 28.81 -12.02 -69.88
CA LEU A 115 29.67 -13.10 -70.32
C LEU A 115 30.59 -13.51 -69.17
N ASP A 116 30.38 -14.71 -68.64
CA ASP A 116 31.17 -15.28 -67.53
C ASP A 116 32.65 -15.43 -67.95
N GLU A 117 33.59 -15.05 -67.07
CA GLU A 117 35.04 -15.12 -67.33
C GLU A 117 35.45 -16.56 -67.70
N ARG A 118 34.83 -17.56 -67.08
CA ARG A 118 35.12 -18.99 -67.33
C ARG A 118 34.66 -19.41 -68.71
N ILE A 119 33.51 -18.91 -69.18
CA ILE A 119 33.02 -19.19 -70.54
C ILE A 119 33.97 -18.55 -71.56
N PHE A 120 34.38 -17.29 -71.33
CA PHE A 120 35.34 -16.63 -72.20
C PHE A 120 36.66 -17.40 -72.29
N ASP A 121 37.30 -17.66 -71.15
CA ASP A 121 38.65 -18.24 -71.10
C ASP A 121 38.70 -19.73 -71.47
N ARG A 122 37.66 -20.51 -71.18
CA ARG A 122 37.68 -21.97 -71.41
C ARG A 122 37.04 -22.40 -72.72
N LEU A 123 36.10 -21.61 -73.25
CA LEU A 123 35.29 -21.98 -74.41
C LEU A 123 35.50 -21.04 -75.60
N LEU A 124 35.32 -19.73 -75.42
CA LEU A 124 35.33 -18.76 -76.53
C LEU A 124 36.75 -18.46 -77.03
N TYR A 125 37.71 -18.31 -76.12
CA TYR A 125 39.11 -18.06 -76.45
C TYR A 125 39.89 -19.37 -76.58
N VAL A 126 40.61 -19.52 -77.69
CA VAL A 126 41.51 -20.63 -77.93
C VAL A 126 42.93 -20.09 -78.10
N PRO A 127 43.85 -20.34 -77.16
CA PRO A 127 45.24 -19.94 -77.31
C PRO A 127 45.93 -20.76 -78.40
N GLN A 128 47.12 -20.32 -78.82
CA GLN A 128 47.97 -21.05 -79.75
C GLN A 128 48.19 -22.49 -79.30
N GLY A 129 47.88 -23.45 -80.18
CA GLY A 129 47.97 -24.89 -79.90
C GLY A 129 46.88 -25.44 -78.96
N GLY A 130 45.95 -24.61 -78.50
CA GLY A 130 44.93 -24.97 -77.51
C GLY A 130 43.68 -25.64 -78.07
N LEU A 131 43.60 -25.95 -79.37
CA LEU A 131 42.37 -26.44 -80.02
C LEU A 131 41.87 -27.76 -79.40
N THR A 132 42.74 -28.72 -79.13
CA THR A 132 42.37 -30.03 -78.56
C THR A 132 42.25 -30.05 -77.03
N GLU A 133 42.74 -29.01 -76.34
CA GLU A 133 42.86 -28.98 -74.88
C GLU A 133 41.54 -29.31 -74.16
N LEU A 134 40.42 -28.77 -74.64
CA LEU A 134 39.11 -29.03 -74.04
C LEU A 134 38.72 -30.52 -74.13
N VAL A 135 38.94 -31.15 -75.29
CA VAL A 135 38.66 -32.58 -75.47
C VAL A 135 39.56 -33.40 -74.55
N ASP A 136 40.84 -33.04 -74.47
CA ASP A 136 41.82 -33.75 -73.65
C ASP A 136 41.46 -33.67 -72.16
N ARG A 137 41.06 -32.48 -71.66
CA ARG A 137 40.64 -32.33 -70.26
C ARG A 137 39.35 -33.10 -69.93
N LEU A 138 38.41 -33.19 -70.87
CA LEU A 138 37.19 -33.99 -70.68
C LEU A 138 37.47 -35.50 -70.59
N SER A 139 38.50 -35.98 -71.28
CA SER A 139 38.94 -37.38 -71.21
C SER A 139 39.62 -37.74 -69.88
N LEU A 140 40.15 -36.76 -69.15
CA LEU A 140 40.84 -36.96 -67.88
C LEU A 140 39.87 -37.08 -66.69
N LYS A 141 40.37 -37.64 -65.57
CA LYS A 141 39.64 -37.68 -64.30
C LYS A 141 39.36 -36.24 -63.82
N GLY A 142 38.08 -35.85 -63.83
CA GLY A 142 37.66 -34.48 -63.54
C GLY A 142 36.87 -33.81 -64.67
N GLY A 143 36.87 -34.40 -65.87
CA GLY A 143 36.16 -33.87 -67.05
C GLY A 143 34.67 -33.63 -66.80
N ARG A 144 34.02 -34.52 -66.03
CA ARG A 144 32.62 -34.34 -65.60
C ARG A 144 32.41 -33.04 -64.82
N GLN A 145 33.27 -32.74 -63.84
CA GLN A 145 33.19 -31.53 -63.04
C GLN A 145 33.46 -30.28 -63.89
N GLU A 146 34.39 -30.39 -64.85
CA GLU A 146 34.65 -29.30 -65.79
C GLU A 146 33.42 -28.96 -66.62
N LEU A 147 32.76 -29.98 -67.20
CA LEU A 147 31.56 -29.79 -68.00
C LEU A 147 30.37 -29.34 -67.13
N ASP A 148 30.13 -29.94 -65.96
CA ASP A 148 29.10 -29.49 -65.02
C ASP A 148 29.32 -28.01 -64.63
N SER A 149 30.57 -27.56 -64.49
CA SER A 149 30.88 -26.15 -64.20
C SER A 149 30.63 -25.23 -65.39
N LEU A 150 30.95 -25.66 -66.62
CA LEU A 150 30.61 -24.92 -67.84
C LEU A 150 29.09 -24.79 -68.04
N LEU A 151 28.34 -25.84 -67.72
CA LEU A 151 26.87 -25.85 -67.75
C LEU A 151 26.24 -25.10 -66.55
N GLY A 152 27.04 -24.65 -65.58
CA GLY A 152 26.58 -23.99 -64.36
C GLY A 152 25.82 -24.90 -63.39
N LEU A 153 25.95 -26.22 -63.52
CA LEU A 153 25.31 -27.22 -62.65
C LEU A 153 25.99 -27.34 -61.28
N ASP A 154 27.22 -26.84 -61.15
CA ASP A 154 27.96 -26.69 -59.90
C ASP A 154 27.27 -25.70 -58.93
N LYS A 155 26.51 -24.73 -59.46
CA LYS A 155 25.73 -23.79 -58.63
C LYS A 155 24.69 -24.49 -57.74
N PHE A 156 24.21 -25.66 -58.11
CA PHE A 156 23.29 -26.45 -57.29
C PHE A 156 23.95 -27.05 -56.05
N ASP A 157 25.28 -27.20 -56.03
CA ASP A 157 26.01 -27.71 -54.85
C ASP A 157 25.85 -26.73 -53.67
N LEU A 158 25.91 -25.41 -53.94
CA LEU A 158 25.67 -24.37 -52.93
C LEU A 158 24.25 -24.44 -52.36
N VAL A 159 23.26 -24.71 -53.21
CA VAL A 159 21.86 -24.84 -52.80
C VAL A 159 21.67 -26.11 -51.96
N TYR A 160 22.21 -27.24 -52.41
CA TYR A 160 22.16 -28.51 -51.67
C TYR A 160 22.78 -28.38 -50.29
N ASP A 161 23.97 -27.77 -50.18
CA ASP A 161 24.64 -27.54 -48.90
C ASP A 161 23.84 -26.57 -48.00
N GLY A 162 23.24 -25.54 -48.60
CA GLY A 162 22.36 -24.60 -47.89
C GLY A 162 21.14 -25.28 -47.29
N VAL A 163 20.40 -26.05 -48.11
CA VAL A 163 19.23 -26.82 -47.66
C VAL A 163 19.64 -27.88 -46.64
N GLY A 164 20.83 -28.49 -46.79
CA GLY A 164 21.41 -29.43 -45.83
C GLY A 164 21.63 -28.82 -44.44
N ARG A 165 22.16 -27.59 -44.37
CA ARG A 165 22.32 -26.87 -43.10
C ARG A 165 20.97 -26.56 -42.44
N GLU A 166 20.01 -26.07 -43.23
CA GLU A 166 18.65 -25.80 -42.73
C GLU A 166 17.98 -27.09 -42.21
N PHE A 167 18.09 -28.21 -42.94
CA PHE A 167 17.56 -29.50 -42.49
C PHE A 167 18.12 -29.92 -41.14
N ILE A 168 19.44 -29.79 -40.92
CA ILE A 168 20.09 -30.13 -39.64
C ILE A 168 19.52 -29.27 -38.51
N GLU A 169 19.33 -27.96 -38.72
CA GLU A 169 18.77 -27.06 -37.71
C GLU A 169 17.31 -27.43 -37.37
N ARG A 170 16.46 -27.68 -38.38
CA ARG A 170 15.05 -28.04 -38.15
C ARG A 170 14.93 -29.41 -37.51
N LYS A 171 15.82 -30.35 -37.88
CA LYS A 171 15.92 -31.67 -37.23
C LYS A 171 16.28 -31.53 -35.76
N ALA A 172 17.30 -30.75 -35.40
CA ALA A 172 17.69 -30.53 -34.01
C ALA A 172 16.55 -29.90 -33.19
N ARG A 173 15.81 -28.95 -33.77
CA ARG A 173 14.63 -28.35 -33.13
C ARG A 173 13.51 -29.36 -32.89
N TYR A 174 13.21 -30.19 -33.89
CA TYR A 174 12.23 -31.27 -33.76
C TYR A 174 12.67 -32.28 -32.68
N GLU A 175 13.94 -32.70 -32.69
CA GLU A 175 14.50 -33.62 -31.70
C GLU A 175 14.42 -33.06 -30.28
N SER A 176 14.71 -31.76 -30.09
CA SER A 176 14.53 -31.09 -28.78
C SER A 176 13.08 -31.19 -28.28
N TYR A 177 12.10 -30.85 -29.12
CA TYR A 177 10.69 -30.97 -28.73
C TYR A 177 10.26 -32.42 -28.54
N HIS A 178 10.80 -33.34 -29.32
CA HIS A 178 10.52 -34.76 -29.19
C HIS A 178 11.07 -35.34 -27.89
N GLU A 179 12.27 -34.94 -27.47
CA GLU A 179 12.89 -35.30 -26.20
C GLU A 179 12.07 -34.77 -25.02
N GLU A 180 11.64 -33.51 -25.08
CA GLU A 180 10.74 -32.92 -24.08
C GLU A 180 9.39 -33.65 -24.04
N PHE A 181 8.84 -34.03 -25.20
CA PHE A 181 7.57 -34.73 -25.30
C PHE A 181 7.63 -36.15 -24.69
N ARG A 182 8.75 -36.86 -24.88
CA ARG A 182 8.97 -38.19 -24.27
C ARG A 182 9.02 -38.19 -22.74
N ARG A 183 9.24 -37.04 -22.10
CA ARG A 183 9.21 -36.94 -20.62
C ARG A 183 7.80 -37.11 -20.07
N TYR A 184 6.77 -36.90 -20.90
CA TYR A 184 5.39 -37.14 -20.52
C TYR A 184 5.06 -38.63 -20.66
N PRO A 185 4.28 -39.20 -19.72
CA PRO A 185 3.89 -40.59 -19.79
C PRO A 185 2.96 -40.85 -20.99
N GLU A 186 3.05 -42.06 -21.55
CA GLU A 186 2.12 -42.49 -22.59
C GLU A 186 0.69 -42.52 -22.06
N GLY A 187 -0.26 -42.04 -22.87
CA GLY A 187 -1.67 -41.97 -22.48
C GLY A 187 -2.02 -40.87 -21.47
N LEU A 188 -1.12 -39.88 -21.23
CA LEU A 188 -1.36 -38.76 -20.31
C LEU A 188 -2.70 -38.05 -20.55
N GLU A 189 -3.05 -37.79 -21.82
CA GLU A 189 -4.33 -37.14 -22.17
C GLU A 189 -5.52 -37.94 -21.61
N GLU A 190 -5.55 -39.25 -21.87
CA GLU A 190 -6.65 -40.12 -21.45
C GLU A 190 -6.69 -40.32 -19.93
N SER A 191 -5.53 -40.46 -19.27
CA SER A 191 -5.46 -40.63 -17.82
C SER A 191 -5.87 -39.36 -17.08
N SER A 192 -5.41 -38.19 -17.55
CA SER A 192 -5.75 -36.88 -16.98
C SER A 192 -7.24 -36.54 -17.16
N GLU A 193 -7.82 -36.82 -18.32
CA GLU A 193 -9.25 -36.64 -18.57
C GLU A 193 -10.12 -37.52 -17.67
N LYS A 194 -9.72 -38.79 -17.46
CA LYS A 194 -10.40 -39.70 -16.54
C LYS A 194 -10.32 -39.20 -15.10
N GLU A 195 -9.13 -38.77 -14.66
CA GLU A 195 -8.92 -38.26 -13.31
C GLU A 195 -9.74 -36.98 -13.04
N MET A 196 -9.71 -36.01 -13.95
CA MET A 196 -10.55 -34.80 -13.85
C MET A 196 -12.03 -35.13 -13.79
N ARG A 197 -12.50 -36.10 -14.59
CA ARG A 197 -13.90 -36.52 -14.56
C ARG A 197 -14.29 -37.09 -13.19
N VAL A 198 -13.43 -37.91 -12.58
CA VAL A 198 -13.68 -38.47 -11.23
C VAL A 198 -13.71 -37.36 -10.18
N LEU A 199 -12.74 -36.45 -10.22
CA LEU A 199 -12.63 -35.31 -9.31
C LEU A 199 -13.84 -34.38 -9.40
N ASN A 200 -14.29 -34.05 -10.62
CA ASN A 200 -15.48 -33.21 -10.83
C ASN A 200 -16.76 -33.90 -10.34
N LEU A 201 -16.90 -35.22 -10.54
CA LEU A 201 -18.03 -35.98 -9.98
C LEU A 201 -18.01 -36.01 -8.44
N GLU A 202 -16.83 -36.10 -7.82
CA GLU A 202 -16.68 -36.00 -6.36
C GLU A 202 -17.09 -34.61 -5.87
N MET A 203 -16.63 -33.56 -6.55
CA MET A 203 -16.97 -32.16 -6.25
C MET A 203 -18.48 -31.91 -6.33
N ASP A 204 -19.14 -32.38 -7.39
CA ASP A 204 -20.60 -32.28 -7.54
C ASP A 204 -21.35 -32.97 -6.40
N ARG A 205 -20.87 -34.13 -5.94
CA ARG A 205 -21.48 -34.84 -4.80
C ARG A 205 -21.33 -34.04 -3.50
N ILE A 206 -20.16 -33.46 -3.25
CA ILE A 206 -19.91 -32.64 -2.06
C ILE A 206 -20.77 -31.38 -2.10
N ASN A 207 -20.86 -30.71 -3.25
CA ASN A 207 -21.70 -29.53 -3.43
C ASN A 207 -23.17 -29.82 -3.15
N ARG A 208 -23.74 -30.90 -3.72
CA ARG A 208 -25.13 -31.31 -3.43
C ARG A 208 -25.34 -31.58 -1.95
N ARG A 209 -24.42 -32.29 -1.31
CA ARG A 209 -24.48 -32.55 0.14
C ARG A 209 -24.44 -31.25 0.94
N GLY A 210 -23.56 -30.32 0.58
CA GLY A 210 -23.45 -29.01 1.21
C GLY A 210 -24.70 -28.14 1.04
N GLU A 211 -25.41 -28.25 -0.08
CA GLU A 211 -26.72 -27.59 -0.27
C GLU A 211 -27.79 -28.15 0.66
N ASP A 212 -27.86 -29.47 0.82
CA ASP A 212 -28.81 -30.13 1.74
C ASP A 212 -28.49 -29.83 3.21
N GLU A 213 -27.21 -29.84 3.59
CA GLU A 213 -26.73 -29.41 4.90
C GLU A 213 -27.06 -27.93 5.15
N ARG A 214 -26.89 -27.05 4.16
CA ARG A 214 -27.25 -25.63 4.29
C ARG A 214 -28.75 -25.43 4.56
N LYS A 215 -29.63 -26.20 3.90
CA LYS A 215 -31.08 -26.15 4.17
C LYS A 215 -31.39 -26.54 5.62
N ARG A 216 -30.81 -27.65 6.10
CA ARG A 216 -30.95 -28.09 7.50
C ARG A 216 -30.40 -27.08 8.50
N LEU A 217 -29.28 -26.41 8.18
CA LEU A 217 -28.71 -25.36 9.03
C LEU A 217 -29.68 -24.18 9.21
N ASN A 218 -30.37 -23.79 8.13
CA ASN A 218 -31.37 -22.73 8.18
C ASN A 218 -32.59 -23.13 9.02
N GLU A 219 -33.06 -24.38 8.89
CA GLU A 219 -34.15 -24.93 9.73
C GLU A 219 -33.77 -24.93 11.22
N LEU A 220 -32.58 -25.44 11.56
CA LEU A 220 -32.05 -25.44 12.93
C LEU A 220 -31.90 -24.02 13.48
N SER A 221 -31.40 -23.09 12.68
CA SER A 221 -31.24 -21.69 13.09
C SER A 221 -32.57 -21.00 13.35
N GLY A 222 -33.59 -21.27 12.52
CA GLY A 222 -34.95 -20.80 12.75
C GLY A 222 -35.58 -21.40 14.01
N GLY A 223 -35.32 -22.68 14.31
CA GLY A 223 -35.73 -23.33 15.55
C GLY A 223 -35.09 -22.70 16.78
N ILE A 224 -33.77 -22.48 16.75
CA ILE A 224 -33.02 -21.84 17.85
C ILE A 224 -33.53 -20.41 18.10
N GLN A 225 -33.79 -19.62 17.05
CA GLN A 225 -34.31 -18.26 17.21
C GLN A 225 -35.66 -18.21 17.93
N LYS A 226 -36.57 -19.16 17.63
CA LYS A 226 -37.84 -19.27 18.35
C LYS A 226 -37.62 -19.58 19.82
N LEU A 227 -36.77 -20.57 20.12
CA LEU A 227 -36.48 -20.95 21.51
C LEU A 227 -35.74 -19.85 22.27
N ASP A 228 -34.83 -19.09 21.64
CA ASP A 228 -34.16 -17.94 22.25
C ASP A 228 -35.19 -16.84 22.60
N HIS A 229 -36.17 -16.59 21.73
CA HIS A 229 -37.27 -15.65 22.02
C HIS A 229 -38.13 -16.12 23.20
N ASP A 230 -38.51 -17.41 23.22
CA ASP A 230 -39.27 -18.01 24.32
C ASP A 230 -38.48 -17.95 25.65
N ILE A 231 -37.16 -18.19 25.61
CA ILE A 231 -36.27 -18.06 26.77
C ILE A 231 -36.22 -16.62 27.27
N GLU A 232 -36.04 -15.62 26.39
CA GLU A 232 -36.01 -14.21 26.77
C GLU A 232 -37.32 -13.76 27.43
N ASP A 233 -38.46 -14.17 26.89
CA ASP A 233 -39.76 -13.80 27.45
C ASP A 233 -40.02 -14.48 28.79
N MET A 234 -39.62 -15.75 28.95
CA MET A 234 -39.66 -16.43 30.24
C MET A 234 -38.66 -15.84 31.24
N GLN A 235 -37.49 -15.36 30.81
CA GLN A 235 -36.51 -14.66 31.66
C GLN A 235 -37.05 -13.33 32.17
N LYS A 236 -37.62 -12.49 31.30
CA LYS A 236 -38.27 -11.22 31.71
C LYS A 236 -39.39 -11.47 32.73
N THR A 237 -40.14 -12.56 32.55
CA THR A 237 -41.21 -12.97 33.47
C THR A 237 -40.62 -13.38 34.82
N ARG A 238 -39.51 -14.12 34.83
CA ARG A 238 -38.79 -14.52 36.04
C ARG A 238 -38.20 -13.32 36.78
N GLU A 239 -37.50 -12.43 36.09
CA GLU A 239 -36.89 -11.22 36.68
C GLU A 239 -37.94 -10.31 37.32
N LYS A 240 -39.07 -10.08 36.63
CA LYS A 240 -40.20 -9.34 37.21
C LYS A 240 -40.79 -10.00 38.44
N ARG A 241 -40.88 -11.34 38.47
CA ARG A 241 -41.32 -12.07 39.68
C ARG A 241 -40.32 -11.94 40.82
N GLU A 242 -39.02 -12.03 40.54
CA GLU A 242 -37.97 -11.84 41.55
C GLU A 242 -38.00 -10.41 42.12
N GLU A 243 -38.09 -9.38 41.27
CA GLU A 243 -38.21 -7.97 41.67
C GLU A 243 -39.48 -7.71 42.52
N LEU A 244 -40.64 -8.21 42.07
CA LEU A 244 -41.89 -8.10 42.82
C LEU A 244 -41.81 -8.84 44.17
N ASN A 245 -41.17 -10.00 44.21
CA ASN A 245 -41.02 -10.78 45.44
C ASN A 245 -40.07 -10.09 46.44
N GLU A 246 -38.96 -9.51 45.99
CA GLU A 246 -38.08 -8.68 46.82
C GLU A 246 -38.82 -7.47 47.36
N ARG A 247 -39.54 -6.74 46.50
CA ARG A 247 -40.36 -5.58 46.89
C ARG A 247 -41.45 -5.95 47.89
N MET A 248 -42.13 -7.08 47.69
CA MET A 248 -43.12 -7.60 48.64
C MET A 248 -42.49 -7.94 49.99
N ASN A 249 -41.29 -8.55 50.00
CA ASN A 249 -40.57 -8.85 51.24
C ASN A 249 -40.14 -7.56 51.96
N GLU A 250 -39.61 -6.56 51.26
CA GLU A 250 -39.29 -5.26 51.84
C GLU A 250 -40.51 -4.56 52.45
N LEU A 251 -41.64 -4.56 51.73
CA LEU A 251 -42.90 -3.99 52.20
C LEU A 251 -43.41 -4.74 53.45
N ARG A 252 -43.34 -6.08 53.47
CA ARG A 252 -43.71 -6.90 54.64
C ARG A 252 -42.83 -6.60 55.86
N VAL A 253 -41.52 -6.43 55.68
CA VAL A 253 -40.60 -6.07 56.77
C VAL A 253 -40.93 -4.68 57.31
N LYS A 254 -41.18 -3.69 56.44
CA LYS A 254 -41.57 -2.33 56.84
C LYS A 254 -42.92 -2.31 57.57
N ILE A 255 -43.92 -3.04 57.06
CA ILE A 255 -45.23 -3.19 57.72
C ILE A 255 -45.08 -3.85 59.08
N GLY A 256 -44.33 -4.95 59.18
CA GLY A 256 -44.09 -5.64 60.46
C GLY A 256 -43.35 -4.78 61.49
N GLY A 257 -42.38 -3.96 61.04
CA GLY A 257 -41.70 -2.97 61.88
C GLY A 257 -42.66 -1.91 62.42
N GLN A 258 -43.48 -1.31 61.55
CA GLN A 258 -44.47 -0.31 61.93
C GLN A 258 -45.60 -0.88 62.80
N GLU A 259 -46.03 -2.13 62.59
CA GLU A 259 -47.03 -2.81 63.44
C GLU A 259 -46.49 -3.06 64.85
N SER A 260 -45.22 -3.45 64.97
CA SER A 260 -44.54 -3.59 66.27
C SER A 260 -44.49 -2.25 67.00
N GLU A 261 -44.13 -1.17 66.29
CA GLU A 261 -44.03 0.20 66.81
C GLU A 261 -45.40 0.77 67.22
N ILE A 262 -46.45 0.52 66.43
CA ILE A 262 -47.85 0.83 66.77
C ILE A 262 -48.28 0.06 68.03
N SER A 263 -47.89 -1.22 68.17
CA SER A 263 -48.25 -2.02 69.35
C SER A 263 -47.57 -1.52 70.62
N GLY A 264 -46.31 -1.06 70.52
CA GLY A 264 -45.56 -0.45 71.62
C GLY A 264 -46.19 0.87 72.07
N LEU A 265 -46.46 1.77 71.11
CA LEU A 265 -47.10 3.05 71.39
C LEU A 265 -48.53 2.90 71.95
N LYS A 266 -49.30 1.87 71.55
CA LYS A 266 -50.61 1.56 72.15
C LYS A 266 -50.51 1.11 73.60
N LYS A 267 -49.54 0.27 73.95
CA LYS A 267 -49.28 -0.13 75.35
C LYS A 267 -48.84 1.05 76.22
N ASP A 268 -48.01 1.94 75.69
CA ASP A 268 -47.56 3.12 76.43
C ASP A 268 -48.70 4.12 76.68
N LEU A 269 -49.64 4.25 75.73
CA LEU A 269 -50.85 5.06 75.89
C LEU A 269 -51.83 4.48 76.93
N GLU A 270 -52.02 3.16 77.00
CA GLU A 270 -52.83 2.51 78.04
C GLU A 270 -52.29 2.78 79.45
N GLN A 271 -50.97 2.76 79.64
CA GLN A 271 -50.33 3.08 80.93
C GLN A 271 -50.48 4.56 81.33
N ILE A 272 -50.54 5.48 80.35
CA ILE A 272 -50.80 6.91 80.60
C ILE A 272 -52.27 7.13 81.00
N ASP A 273 -53.21 6.37 80.44
CA ASP A 273 -54.64 6.51 80.71
C ASP A 273 -55.03 6.01 82.12
N GLU A 274 -54.35 4.98 82.64
CA GLU A 274 -54.44 4.58 84.06
C GLU A 274 -53.92 5.65 85.02
N LYS A 275 -52.85 6.36 84.63
CA LYS A 275 -52.28 7.47 85.42
C LYS A 275 -53.21 8.68 85.46
N ARG A 276 -53.92 9.00 84.37
CA ARG A 276 -54.96 10.04 84.31
C ARG A 276 -56.10 9.80 85.32
N LYS A 277 -56.55 8.55 85.46
CA LYS A 277 -57.60 8.17 86.44
C LYS A 277 -57.15 8.36 87.89
N LYS A 278 -55.87 8.11 88.21
CA LYS A 278 -55.29 8.37 89.54
C LYS A 278 -55.19 9.86 89.88
N THR A 279 -54.83 10.73 88.92
CA THR A 279 -54.71 12.18 89.16
C THR A 279 -56.06 12.84 89.47
N ALA A 280 -57.15 12.37 88.85
CA ALA A 280 -58.50 12.89 89.09
C ALA A 280 -59.00 12.69 90.54
N VAL A 281 -58.59 11.60 91.20
CA VAL A 281 -58.97 11.28 92.60
C VAL A 281 -58.19 12.14 93.62
N LEU A 282 -56.95 12.55 93.28
CA LEU A 282 -56.09 13.36 94.16
C LEU A 282 -56.50 14.85 94.16
N LEU A 283 -57.03 15.35 93.04
CA LEU A 283 -57.53 16.73 92.91
C LEU A 283 -58.76 17.04 93.80
N ASP A 284 -59.61 16.05 94.06
CA ASP A 284 -60.79 16.21 94.92
C ASP A 284 -60.44 16.25 96.43
N LYS A 285 -59.34 15.60 96.81
CA LYS A 285 -58.79 15.65 98.18
C LYS A 285 -58.03 16.96 98.47
N GLU A 286 -57.41 17.58 97.47
CA GLU A 286 -56.74 18.87 97.62
C GLU A 286 -57.72 19.99 98.03
N LYS A 287 -58.88 20.07 97.36
CA LYS A 287 -59.91 21.10 97.58
C LYS A 287 -60.48 21.17 99.01
N ASN A 288 -60.51 20.06 99.72
CA ASN A 288 -61.08 19.99 101.07
C ASN A 288 -60.10 20.40 102.19
N LEU A 289 -58.80 20.49 101.89
CA LEU A 289 -57.73 20.79 102.84
C LEU A 289 -57.21 22.24 102.74
N GLU A 290 -57.56 22.99 101.68
CA GLU A 290 -57.16 24.40 101.43
C GLU A 290 -57.55 25.38 102.56
N LYS A 291 -58.64 25.13 103.28
CA LYS A 291 -59.11 26.01 104.39
C LYS A 291 -58.12 26.14 105.55
N TYR A 292 -57.22 25.17 105.74
CA TYR A 292 -56.21 25.19 106.80
C TYR A 292 -54.95 26.00 106.43
N GLU A 293 -54.73 26.30 105.14
CA GLU A 293 -53.66 27.24 104.71
C GLU A 293 -53.95 28.65 105.24
N ARG A 294 -55.22 29.10 105.14
CA ARG A 294 -55.68 30.43 105.60
C ARG A 294 -55.58 30.62 107.12
N ILE A 295 -55.85 29.56 107.89
CA ILE A 295 -55.79 29.56 109.36
C ILE A 295 -54.34 29.52 109.86
N ARG A 296 -53.45 28.75 109.18
CA ARG A 296 -52.00 28.79 109.46
C ARG A 296 -51.41 30.16 109.14
N GLU A 297 -51.81 30.79 108.05
CA GLU A 297 -51.34 32.13 107.67
C GLU A 297 -51.68 33.17 108.74
N LEU A 298 -52.91 33.20 109.27
CA LEU A 298 -53.32 34.17 110.28
C LEU A 298 -52.70 33.90 111.67
N LEU A 299 -52.52 32.64 112.09
CA LEU A 299 -51.81 32.29 113.33
C LEU A 299 -50.30 32.52 113.24
N SER A 300 -49.71 32.25 112.07
CA SER A 300 -48.32 32.57 111.74
C SER A 300 -48.08 34.08 111.71
N GLU A 301 -49.00 34.87 111.15
CA GLU A 301 -48.91 36.33 111.14
C GLU A 301 -49.08 36.93 112.54
N LEU A 302 -49.93 36.39 113.41
CA LEU A 302 -50.06 36.87 114.79
C LEU A 302 -48.77 36.63 115.60
N LYS A 303 -48.23 35.41 115.52
CA LYS A 303 -47.00 35.01 116.21
C LYS A 303 -45.75 35.69 115.64
N SER A 304 -45.68 35.83 114.31
CA SER A 304 -44.63 36.57 113.61
C SER A 304 -44.63 38.06 113.94
N ASN A 305 -45.79 38.70 114.16
CA ASN A 305 -45.81 40.11 114.57
C ASN A 305 -45.49 40.29 116.06
N GLU A 306 -45.88 39.36 116.94
CA GLU A 306 -45.48 39.36 118.36
C GLU A 306 -43.96 39.09 118.56
N ASP A 307 -43.35 38.23 117.74
CA ASP A 307 -41.89 37.96 117.74
C ASP A 307 -41.05 39.06 117.02
N ARG A 308 -41.67 39.97 116.26
CA ARG A 308 -41.00 41.08 115.53
C ARG A 308 -40.90 42.39 116.33
N LEU A 309 -41.23 42.38 117.62
CA LEU A 309 -40.93 43.47 118.55
C LEU A 309 -39.41 43.51 118.84
N VAL A 310 -38.67 44.30 118.07
CA VAL A 310 -37.20 44.30 118.10
C VAL A 310 -36.59 45.22 119.18
N ASP A 311 -35.59 44.64 119.86
CA ASP A 311 -34.64 45.11 120.88
C ASP A 311 -34.39 46.64 120.97
N ARG A 312 -35.00 47.26 122.01
CA ARG A 312 -34.75 48.66 122.38
C ARG A 312 -33.27 48.99 122.66
N LYS A 313 -32.41 48.01 122.99
CA LYS A 313 -30.98 48.24 123.28
C LYS A 313 -30.08 48.24 122.04
N GLY A 314 -30.55 47.71 120.90
CA GLY A 314 -29.81 47.70 119.62
C GLY A 314 -29.92 49.00 118.83
N ILE A 315 -31.05 49.70 118.93
CA ILE A 315 -31.34 50.95 118.18
C ILE A 315 -30.44 52.12 118.61
N GLU A 316 -30.02 52.18 119.88
CA GLU A 316 -29.09 53.22 120.38
C GLU A 316 -27.66 53.07 119.82
N LYS A 317 -27.15 51.84 119.66
CA LYS A 317 -25.79 51.59 119.17
C LYS A 317 -25.58 51.92 117.69
N ASP A 318 -26.60 51.71 116.86
CA ASP A 318 -26.50 51.97 115.42
C ASP A 318 -26.64 53.47 115.09
N ARG A 319 -27.24 54.28 115.97
CA ARG A 319 -27.28 55.76 115.83
C ARG A 319 -25.87 56.36 115.89
N ASP A 320 -25.05 55.94 116.85
CA ASP A 320 -23.68 56.46 117.03
C ASP A 320 -22.75 56.12 115.85
N LYS A 321 -22.96 54.96 115.20
CA LYS A 321 -22.21 54.55 114.01
C LYS A 321 -22.54 55.38 112.77
N LEU A 322 -23.80 55.76 112.62
CA LEU A 322 -24.28 56.50 111.45
C LEU A 322 -23.71 57.93 111.40
N GLU A 323 -23.53 58.57 112.55
CA GLU A 323 -23.04 59.94 112.64
C GLU A 323 -21.59 60.07 112.14
N ASN A 324 -20.71 59.14 112.52
CA ASN A 324 -19.32 59.08 112.06
C ASN A 324 -19.17 58.85 110.54
N LEU A 325 -20.08 58.08 109.92
CA LEU A 325 -20.02 57.80 108.47
C LEU A 325 -20.45 59.01 107.62
N ARG A 326 -21.35 59.87 108.11
CA ARG A 326 -21.83 61.04 107.34
C ARG A 326 -20.75 62.10 107.12
N GLU A 327 -19.85 62.32 108.07
CA GLU A 327 -18.80 63.34 107.97
C GLU A 327 -17.81 63.08 106.82
N THR A 328 -17.51 61.81 106.54
CA THR A 328 -16.56 61.44 105.48
C THR A 328 -17.15 61.55 104.06
N LEU A 329 -18.47 61.51 103.91
CA LEU A 329 -19.16 61.44 102.62
C LEU A 329 -19.35 62.78 101.91
N VAL A 330 -19.18 63.89 102.62
CA VAL A 330 -19.32 65.25 102.06
C VAL A 330 -18.35 65.49 100.89
N LYS A 331 -17.18 64.85 100.89
CA LYS A 331 -16.12 65.01 99.87
C LYS A 331 -16.33 64.17 98.60
N LYS A 332 -17.37 63.33 98.52
CA LYS A 332 -17.59 62.34 97.44
C LYS A 332 -17.95 62.95 96.09
N ARG A 333 -18.71 64.05 96.06
CA ARG A 333 -19.19 64.66 94.80
C ARG A 333 -18.04 65.25 93.99
N GLU A 334 -17.13 65.95 94.65
CA GLU A 334 -15.97 66.60 94.04
C GLU A 334 -15.04 65.61 93.32
N ILE A 335 -14.89 64.39 93.85
CA ILE A 335 -14.04 63.35 93.26
C ILE A 335 -14.70 62.71 92.02
N ARG A 336 -16.05 62.57 91.99
CA ARG A 336 -16.77 61.97 90.85
C ARG A 336 -16.64 62.78 89.57
N GLU A 337 -16.83 64.10 89.66
CA GLU A 337 -16.77 64.97 88.48
C GLU A 337 -15.38 64.97 87.84
N ARG A 338 -14.33 64.96 88.67
CA ARG A 338 -12.95 64.88 88.18
C ARG A 338 -12.62 63.53 87.54
N LEU A 339 -13.19 62.44 88.04
CA LEU A 339 -13.00 61.10 87.47
C LEU A 339 -13.63 60.98 86.07
N GLY A 340 -14.90 61.38 85.93
CA GLY A 340 -15.63 61.27 84.66
C GLY A 340 -14.99 62.09 83.54
N GLY A 341 -14.55 63.31 83.84
CA GLY A 341 -13.85 64.15 82.85
C GLY A 341 -12.46 63.63 82.45
N SER A 342 -11.86 62.72 83.23
CA SER A 342 -10.58 62.07 82.89
C SER A 342 -10.81 60.80 82.07
N GLU A 343 -11.84 60.03 82.39
CA GLU A 343 -12.21 58.79 81.69
C GLU A 343 -12.55 59.04 80.22
N GLU A 344 -13.38 60.05 79.98
CA GLU A 344 -13.84 60.39 78.62
C GLU A 344 -12.66 60.76 77.72
N ARG A 345 -11.69 61.52 78.24
CA ARG A 345 -10.46 61.89 77.54
C ARG A 345 -9.62 60.69 77.15
N VAL A 346 -9.38 59.77 78.10
CA VAL A 346 -8.65 58.52 77.86
C VAL A 346 -9.34 57.73 76.74
N MET A 347 -10.66 57.55 76.81
CA MET A 347 -11.40 56.75 75.84
C MET A 347 -11.35 57.35 74.41
N THR A 348 -11.42 58.69 74.28
CA THR A 348 -11.22 59.34 72.98
C THR A 348 -9.82 59.14 72.42
N LEU A 349 -8.79 59.22 73.25
CA LEU A 349 -7.40 59.04 72.83
C LEU A 349 -7.10 57.59 72.44
N GLU A 350 -7.66 56.60 73.14
CA GLU A 350 -7.52 55.18 72.76
C GLU A 350 -8.14 54.88 71.40
N ARG A 351 -9.35 55.42 71.15
CA ARG A 351 -10.03 55.25 69.85
C ARG A 351 -9.24 55.90 68.72
N ALA A 352 -8.73 57.11 68.94
CA ALA A 352 -7.88 57.78 67.96
C ALA A 352 -6.61 56.97 67.69
N LEU A 353 -5.97 56.42 68.73
CA LEU A 353 -4.76 55.61 68.59
C LEU A 353 -5.02 54.33 67.79
N ALA A 354 -6.11 53.62 68.11
CA ALA A 354 -6.50 52.40 67.41
C ALA A 354 -6.76 52.67 65.93
N ALA A 355 -7.49 53.75 65.61
CA ALA A 355 -7.76 54.15 64.23
C ALA A 355 -6.47 54.48 63.47
N CYS A 356 -5.53 55.22 64.08
CA CYS A 356 -4.26 55.54 63.44
C CYS A 356 -3.37 54.29 63.23
N ARG A 357 -3.33 53.37 64.21
CA ARG A 357 -2.58 52.11 64.10
C ARG A 357 -3.12 51.21 62.99
N GLN A 358 -4.44 51.06 62.90
CA GLN A 358 -5.07 50.24 61.86
C GLN A 358 -4.75 50.78 60.46
N ARG A 359 -4.90 52.10 60.28
CA ARG A 359 -4.57 52.77 59.02
C ARG A 359 -3.10 52.59 58.65
N GLY A 360 -2.19 52.73 59.62
CA GLY A 360 -0.76 52.49 59.41
C GLY A 360 -0.43 51.04 59.04
N LYS A 361 -1.14 50.07 59.63
CA LYS A 361 -0.94 48.64 59.35
C LYS A 361 -1.43 48.25 57.95
N GLU A 362 -2.60 48.72 57.55
CA GLU A 362 -3.17 48.45 56.20
C GLU A 362 -2.27 48.96 55.08
N ILE A 363 -1.74 50.17 55.22
CA ILE A 363 -0.82 50.76 54.23
C ILE A 363 0.54 50.03 54.28
N GLY A 364 0.99 49.60 55.46
CA GLY A 364 2.21 48.81 55.63
C GLY A 364 2.13 47.42 55.00
N ASP A 365 1.01 46.71 55.16
CA ASP A 365 0.78 45.40 54.56
C ASP A 365 0.63 45.53 53.03
N TYR A 366 0.00 46.59 52.54
CA TYR A 366 -0.04 46.93 51.11
C TYR A 366 1.38 47.18 50.55
N LEU A 367 2.25 47.89 51.28
CA LEU A 367 3.64 48.11 50.89
C LEU A 367 4.42 46.78 50.80
N LYS A 368 4.26 45.87 51.77
CA LYS A 368 4.89 44.53 51.74
C LYS A 368 4.39 43.68 50.58
N GLY A 369 3.09 43.74 50.29
CA GLY A 369 2.50 43.06 49.12
C GLY A 369 3.10 43.55 47.80
N LEU A 370 3.40 44.84 47.68
CA LEU A 370 4.10 45.40 46.52
C LEU A 370 5.57 44.98 46.43
N GLU A 371 6.24 44.65 47.54
CA GLU A 371 7.64 44.24 47.56
C GLU A 371 7.88 42.79 47.09
N GLY A 372 6.87 41.91 47.17
CA GLY A 372 6.97 40.50 46.79
C GLY A 372 6.41 40.09 45.42
N LEU A 373 6.03 41.04 44.54
CA LEU A 373 5.41 40.74 43.24
C LEU A 373 6.43 40.60 42.11
N ASP A 374 6.43 39.45 41.45
CA ASP A 374 7.22 39.16 40.24
C ASP A 374 6.65 39.82 38.98
N MET A 375 7.52 40.11 38.00
CA MET A 375 7.27 40.96 36.80
C MET A 375 6.12 40.51 35.86
N ALA A 376 5.43 39.40 36.15
CA ALA A 376 4.28 38.91 35.40
C ALA A 376 2.91 39.14 36.11
N ALA A 377 2.89 39.69 37.33
CA ALA A 377 1.64 39.91 38.08
C ALA A 377 0.91 41.22 37.70
N LYS A 378 -0.41 41.27 37.92
CA LYS A 378 -1.23 42.49 37.77
C LYS A 378 -1.18 43.33 39.04
N CYS A 379 -1.19 44.66 38.93
CA CYS A 379 -1.18 45.55 40.09
C CYS A 379 -2.45 45.36 40.97
N PRO A 380 -2.33 45.09 42.28
CA PRO A 380 -3.47 44.80 43.16
C PRO A 380 -4.39 46.01 43.46
N ARG A 381 -4.00 47.23 43.09
CA ARG A 381 -4.83 48.44 43.28
C ARG A 381 -5.59 48.88 42.03
N CYS A 382 -5.03 48.66 40.83
CA CYS A 382 -5.57 49.19 39.58
C CYS A 382 -5.66 48.17 38.42
N GLY A 383 -5.22 46.91 38.61
CA GLY A 383 -5.44 45.79 37.70
C GLY A 383 -4.61 45.73 36.41
N ARG A 384 -3.80 46.76 36.10
CA ARG A 384 -2.95 46.81 34.90
C ARG A 384 -1.70 45.91 35.01
N PRO A 385 -1.12 45.42 33.89
CA PRO A 385 0.16 44.71 33.89
C PRO A 385 1.26 45.60 34.46
N LEU A 386 2.05 45.08 35.40
CA LEU A 386 3.07 45.86 36.12
C LEU A 386 4.27 46.19 35.23
N THR A 387 4.43 47.47 34.87
CA THR A 387 5.69 48.03 34.32
C THR A 387 6.57 48.59 35.43
N GLU A 388 7.89 48.50 35.31
CA GLU A 388 8.88 48.88 36.33
C GLU A 388 8.68 50.30 36.93
N LYS A 389 8.37 51.29 36.08
CA LYS A 389 8.06 52.67 36.50
C LYS A 389 6.83 52.77 37.40
N HIS A 390 5.82 51.92 37.19
CA HIS A 390 4.55 51.99 37.92
C HIS A 390 4.69 51.42 39.33
N LEU A 391 5.44 50.33 39.49
CA LEU A 391 5.74 49.72 40.80
C LEU A 391 6.54 50.67 41.69
N ALA A 392 7.51 51.39 41.12
CA ALA A 392 8.37 52.31 41.87
C ALA A 392 7.60 53.51 42.45
N ILE A 393 6.62 54.05 41.71
CA ILE A 393 5.79 55.18 42.17
C ILE A 393 4.86 54.72 43.31
N GLU A 394 4.14 53.61 43.13
CA GLU A 394 3.24 53.09 44.16
C GLU A 394 3.99 52.71 45.46
N LYS A 395 5.18 52.10 45.35
CA LYS A 395 6.03 51.83 46.52
C LYS A 395 6.43 53.13 47.24
N LYS A 396 6.73 54.21 46.53
CA LYS A 396 7.15 55.48 47.14
C LYS A 396 5.98 56.14 47.89
N VAL A 397 4.80 56.20 47.27
CA VAL A 397 3.60 56.81 47.88
C VAL A 397 3.21 56.09 49.16
N ALA A 398 3.11 54.77 49.12
CA ALA A 398 2.76 53.98 50.30
C ALA A 398 3.82 54.12 51.42
N ARG A 399 5.11 54.28 51.10
CA ARG A 399 6.17 54.47 52.11
C ARG A 399 6.04 55.80 52.87
N ASP A 400 5.70 56.87 52.17
CA ASP A 400 5.51 58.18 52.80
C ASP A 400 4.24 58.23 53.66
N GLU A 401 3.16 57.55 53.25
CA GLU A 401 1.94 57.44 54.03
C GLU A 401 2.14 56.65 55.33
N VAL A 402 2.89 55.53 55.29
CA VAL A 402 3.26 54.77 56.51
C VAL A 402 4.03 55.66 57.49
N ARG A 403 4.96 56.49 56.98
CA ARG A 403 5.78 57.37 57.83
C ARG A 403 4.95 58.44 58.53
N LYS A 404 3.96 59.02 57.84
CA LYS A 404 3.02 59.98 58.45
C LYS A 404 2.16 59.32 59.53
N ALA A 405 1.60 58.15 59.24
CA ALA A 405 0.79 57.41 60.21
C ALA A 405 1.59 57.07 61.49
N TYR A 406 2.87 56.71 61.35
CA TYR A 406 3.72 56.39 62.51
C TYR A 406 3.95 57.59 63.45
N ILE A 407 4.08 58.82 62.91
CA ILE A 407 4.26 60.02 63.73
C ILE A 407 2.98 60.36 64.50
N GLU A 408 1.81 60.24 63.84
CA GLU A 408 0.52 60.47 64.49
C GLU A 408 0.27 59.48 65.64
N ILE A 409 0.60 58.20 65.44
CA ILE A 409 0.47 57.16 66.47
C ILE A 409 1.28 57.53 67.72
N LYS A 410 2.55 57.91 67.55
CA LYS A 410 3.42 58.27 68.69
C LYS A 410 2.93 59.51 69.46
N ALA A 411 2.32 60.48 68.78
CA ALA A 411 1.78 61.67 69.43
C ALA A 411 0.59 61.32 70.32
N VAL A 412 -0.35 60.52 69.82
CA VAL A 412 -1.54 60.10 70.57
C VAL A 412 -1.19 59.16 71.74
N GLU A 413 -0.21 58.27 71.56
CA GLU A 413 0.29 57.38 72.62
C GLU A 413 0.77 58.14 73.87
N LYS A 414 1.48 59.25 73.66
CA LYS A 414 2.08 60.02 74.76
C LYS A 414 1.03 60.77 75.60
N GLU A 415 -0.02 61.31 74.95
CA GLU A 415 -1.12 61.96 75.67
C GLU A 415 -1.95 60.92 76.45
N LEU A 416 -2.21 59.78 75.82
CA LEU A 416 -2.97 58.69 76.43
C LEU A 416 -2.32 58.19 77.74
N GLU A 417 -1.00 58.02 77.77
CA GLU A 417 -0.30 57.53 78.97
C GLU A 417 -0.41 58.51 80.16
N LYS A 418 -0.48 59.82 79.90
CA LYS A 418 -0.56 60.84 80.94
C LYS A 418 -1.94 60.88 81.61
N ASP A 419 -3.00 60.87 80.81
CA ASP A 419 -4.39 60.89 81.31
C ASP A 419 -4.81 59.55 81.91
N SER A 420 -4.24 58.43 81.42
CA SER A 420 -4.41 57.09 82.00
C SER A 420 -3.96 57.01 83.47
N LYS A 421 -2.81 57.61 83.81
CA LYS A 421 -2.28 57.58 85.19
C LYS A 421 -3.13 58.40 86.16
N THR A 422 -3.59 59.58 85.74
CA THR A 422 -4.44 60.45 86.57
C THR A 422 -5.83 59.85 86.82
N TRP A 423 -6.41 59.18 85.81
CA TRP A 423 -7.67 58.45 85.95
C TRP A 423 -7.58 57.33 87.02
N LYS A 424 -6.51 56.51 87.01
CA LYS A 424 -6.34 55.39 87.96
C LYS A 424 -6.24 55.82 89.43
N GLU A 425 -5.64 56.97 89.73
CA GLU A 425 -5.55 57.47 91.12
C GLU A 425 -6.90 57.99 91.64
N LEU A 426 -7.67 58.67 90.79
CA LEU A 426 -9.00 59.18 91.14
C LEU A 426 -10.01 58.05 91.30
N GLU A 427 -9.90 56.98 90.50
CA GLU A 427 -10.76 55.81 90.56
C GLU A 427 -10.68 55.12 91.93
N LYS A 428 -9.46 54.87 92.42
CA LYS A 428 -9.23 54.26 93.75
C LYS A 428 -9.82 55.07 94.90
N ARG A 429 -9.69 56.40 94.88
CA ARG A 429 -10.28 57.26 95.93
C ARG A 429 -11.80 57.30 95.87
N PHE A 430 -12.37 57.27 94.67
CA PHE A 430 -13.82 57.25 94.48
C PHE A 430 -14.46 55.92 94.92
N GLU A 431 -13.78 54.79 94.70
CA GLU A 431 -14.24 53.48 95.17
C GLU A 431 -14.35 53.39 96.70
N LEU A 432 -13.38 53.93 97.43
CA LEU A 432 -13.41 53.95 98.89
C LEU A 432 -14.61 54.76 99.43
N MET A 433 -14.93 55.91 98.83
CA MET A 433 -16.10 56.72 99.21
C MET A 433 -17.44 56.17 98.72
N LYS A 434 -17.44 55.32 97.67
CA LYS A 434 -18.62 54.53 97.30
C LYS A 434 -18.96 53.53 98.41
N LYS A 435 -17.98 52.81 98.94
CA LYS A 435 -18.19 51.84 100.03
C LYS A 435 -18.77 52.49 101.28
N ASN A 436 -18.15 53.55 101.79
CA ASN A 436 -18.63 54.24 102.99
C ASN A 436 -20.05 54.84 102.81
N GLY A 437 -20.40 55.23 101.57
CA GLY A 437 -21.72 55.81 101.27
C GLY A 437 -22.85 54.80 101.26
N ILE A 438 -22.55 53.61 100.74
CA ILE A 438 -23.50 52.49 100.78
C ILE A 438 -23.71 52.06 102.23
N GLU A 439 -22.65 52.03 103.03
CA GLU A 439 -22.74 51.65 104.45
C GLU A 439 -23.59 52.65 105.26
N ALA A 440 -23.42 53.95 105.04
CA ALA A 440 -24.23 54.98 105.69
C ALA A 440 -25.71 54.97 105.25
N GLU A 441 -25.99 54.87 103.95
CA GLU A 441 -27.37 54.79 103.44
C GLU A 441 -28.09 53.53 103.93
N CYS A 442 -27.37 52.41 104.02
CA CYS A 442 -27.93 51.16 104.55
C CYS A 442 -28.31 51.33 106.02
N LEU A 443 -27.43 51.90 106.85
CA LEU A 443 -27.71 52.12 108.28
C LEU A 443 -28.85 53.14 108.52
N GLU A 444 -28.93 54.21 107.73
CA GLU A 444 -29.96 55.25 107.89
C GLU A 444 -31.36 54.76 107.48
N LYS A 445 -31.43 53.99 106.38
CA LYS A 445 -32.65 53.33 105.94
C LYS A 445 -33.06 52.23 106.91
N ASP A 446 -32.13 51.47 107.46
CA ASP A 446 -32.44 50.43 108.45
C ASP A 446 -33.02 51.04 109.74
N LEU A 447 -32.42 52.09 110.29
CA LEU A 447 -32.92 52.74 111.52
C LEU A 447 -34.31 53.35 111.34
N SER A 448 -34.53 54.11 110.25
CA SER A 448 -35.82 54.74 109.97
C SER A 448 -36.90 53.71 109.60
N SER A 449 -36.52 52.61 108.97
CA SER A 449 -37.42 51.47 108.72
C SER A 449 -37.81 50.81 110.03
N ARG A 450 -36.84 50.43 110.88
CA ARG A 450 -37.09 49.72 112.16
C ARG A 450 -37.95 50.54 113.14
N GLU A 451 -37.77 51.87 113.20
CA GLU A 451 -38.60 52.76 114.04
C GLU A 451 -40.03 52.96 113.50
N ARG A 452 -40.25 52.81 112.18
CA ARG A 452 -41.58 52.85 111.56
C ARG A 452 -42.28 51.49 111.67
N GLU A 453 -41.56 50.41 111.40
CA GLU A 453 -42.03 49.02 111.51
C GLU A 453 -42.55 48.73 112.92
N ASN A 454 -41.83 49.15 113.97
CA ASN A 454 -42.27 48.94 115.37
C ASN A 454 -43.63 49.60 115.70
N ARG A 455 -43.97 50.73 115.06
CA ARG A 455 -45.29 51.37 115.24
C ARG A 455 -46.39 50.70 114.42
N GLU A 456 -46.08 50.31 113.18
CA GLU A 456 -47.04 49.65 112.28
C GLU A 456 -47.36 48.22 112.71
N ILE A 457 -46.39 47.50 113.30
CA ILE A 457 -46.58 46.14 113.83
C ILE A 457 -47.56 46.15 115.01
N LEU A 458 -47.48 47.14 115.91
CA LEU A 458 -48.42 47.28 117.03
C LEU A 458 -49.87 47.50 116.57
N ASP A 459 -50.09 48.32 115.53
CA ASP A 459 -51.42 48.54 114.94
C ASP A 459 -51.93 47.31 114.15
N ARG A 460 -51.01 46.52 113.57
CA ARG A 460 -51.34 45.27 112.86
C ARG A 460 -51.72 44.12 113.79
N ILE A 461 -51.06 43.97 114.93
CA ILE A 461 -51.38 42.94 115.93
C ILE A 461 -52.84 43.10 116.39
N ASP A 462 -53.29 44.33 116.64
CA ASP A 462 -54.64 44.61 117.11
C ASP A 462 -55.71 44.30 116.05
N LYS A 463 -55.40 44.56 114.77
CA LYS A 463 -56.26 44.21 113.62
C LYS A 463 -56.31 42.70 113.35
N LEU A 464 -55.21 41.98 113.56
CA LEU A 464 -55.13 40.53 113.32
C LEU A 464 -55.88 39.71 114.37
N LYS A 465 -55.92 40.15 115.64
CA LYS A 465 -56.74 39.51 116.68
C LYS A 465 -58.23 39.48 116.32
N ARG A 466 -58.75 40.55 115.72
CA ARG A 466 -60.14 40.62 115.24
C ARG A 466 -60.42 39.71 114.02
N LYS A 467 -59.47 39.56 113.10
CA LYS A 467 -59.62 38.72 111.90
C LYS A 467 -59.56 37.21 112.18
N LEU A 468 -58.88 36.79 113.24
CA LEU A 468 -58.83 35.39 113.66
C LEU A 468 -60.20 34.89 114.14
N GLU A 469 -60.99 35.74 114.80
CA GLU A 469 -62.36 35.40 115.24
C GLU A 469 -63.32 35.22 114.05
N ASP A 470 -63.22 36.04 113.00
CA ASP A 470 -64.07 35.96 111.81
C ASP A 470 -63.79 34.72 110.91
N SER A 471 -62.63 34.08 111.08
CA SER A 471 -62.17 32.97 110.22
C SER A 471 -62.61 31.58 110.70
N GLY A 472 -63.43 31.51 111.76
CA GLY A 472 -63.90 30.25 112.35
C GLY A 472 -62.87 29.56 113.25
N TYR A 473 -61.87 30.29 113.77
CA TYR A 473 -60.84 29.75 114.65
C TYR A 473 -61.39 29.50 116.06
N SER A 474 -61.41 28.23 116.49
CA SER A 474 -62.02 27.79 117.76
C SER A 474 -61.01 27.46 118.86
N GLY A 475 -59.76 27.93 118.76
CA GLY A 475 -58.73 27.71 119.79
C GLY A 475 -57.96 26.39 119.70
N GLU A 476 -57.89 25.79 118.50
CA GLU A 476 -57.12 24.56 118.24
C GLU A 476 -55.60 24.78 118.34
N SER A 477 -54.82 23.74 118.68
CA SER A 477 -53.36 23.84 118.90
C SER A 477 -52.53 23.86 117.61
N GLN A 478 -51.36 24.52 117.65
CA GLN A 478 -50.53 24.77 116.46
C GLN A 478 -49.98 23.49 115.79
N SER A 479 -49.80 22.39 116.53
CA SER A 479 -49.36 21.10 115.96
C SER A 479 -50.45 20.37 115.16
N ALA A 480 -51.74 20.62 115.46
CA ALA A 480 -52.85 20.02 114.73
C ALA A 480 -53.00 20.63 113.32
N VAL A 481 -52.71 21.92 113.18
CA VAL A 481 -52.74 22.66 111.90
C VAL A 481 -51.57 22.26 110.98
N GLU A 482 -50.38 22.01 111.54
CA GLU A 482 -49.20 21.59 110.76
C GLU A 482 -49.32 20.18 110.17
N SER A 483 -49.96 19.25 110.90
CA SER A 483 -50.21 17.89 110.42
C SER A 483 -51.12 17.85 109.17
N ARG A 484 -52.13 18.73 109.08
CA ARG A 484 -53.03 18.79 107.90
C ARG A 484 -52.35 19.40 106.67
N ILE A 485 -51.32 20.23 106.85
CA ILE A 485 -50.57 20.84 105.75
C ILE A 485 -49.44 19.94 105.24
N ALA A 486 -48.91 19.05 106.08
CA ALA A 486 -48.02 17.98 105.62
C ALA A 486 -48.73 17.02 104.65
N GLU A 487 -49.99 16.66 104.93
CA GLU A 487 -50.84 15.85 104.03
C GLU A 487 -51.09 16.55 102.68
N LEU A 488 -51.35 17.85 102.69
CA LEU A 488 -51.58 18.66 101.48
C LEU A 488 -50.33 18.74 100.58
N ASN A 489 -49.13 18.91 101.16
CA ASN A 489 -47.88 18.99 100.38
C ASN A 489 -47.45 17.65 99.76
N SER A 490 -47.76 16.52 100.40
CA SER A 490 -47.53 15.18 99.84
C SER A 490 -48.38 14.96 98.58
N ILE A 491 -49.66 15.36 98.62
CA ILE A 491 -50.60 15.24 97.49
C ILE A 491 -50.16 16.10 96.30
N ARG A 492 -49.70 17.34 96.54
CA ARG A 492 -49.19 18.23 95.48
C ARG A 492 -47.92 17.68 94.78
N GLY A 493 -47.07 16.96 95.52
CA GLY A 493 -45.88 16.30 94.97
C GLY A 493 -46.19 15.19 93.98
N GLU A 494 -47.19 14.34 94.29
CA GLU A 494 -47.63 13.25 93.43
C GLU A 494 -48.33 13.74 92.15
N ILE A 495 -49.13 14.81 92.24
CA ILE A 495 -49.80 15.42 91.08
C ILE A 495 -48.78 15.97 90.06
N LYS A 496 -47.70 16.62 90.54
CA LYS A 496 -46.67 17.23 89.68
C LYS A 496 -45.79 16.21 88.97
N ALA A 497 -45.55 15.05 89.57
CA ALA A 497 -44.83 13.94 88.96
C ALA A 497 -45.66 13.26 87.86
N LEU A 498 -46.95 13.02 88.11
CA LEU A 498 -47.87 12.42 87.14
C LEU A 498 -48.14 13.35 85.94
N GLY A 499 -48.16 14.68 86.14
CA GLY A 499 -48.37 15.66 85.06
C GLY A 499 -47.29 15.63 83.96
N LYS A 500 -46.01 15.45 84.32
CA LYS A 500 -44.90 15.37 83.34
C LYS A 500 -44.93 14.11 82.46
N GLU A 501 -45.58 13.04 82.94
CA GLU A 501 -45.73 11.81 82.16
C GLU A 501 -46.96 11.85 81.25
N ILE A 502 -47.99 12.62 81.61
CA ILE A 502 -49.20 12.81 80.81
C ILE A 502 -48.95 13.69 79.57
N GLU A 503 -48.07 14.71 79.65
CA GLU A 503 -47.65 15.52 78.49
C GLU A 503 -47.00 14.70 77.36
N LYS A 504 -46.36 13.57 77.68
CA LYS A 504 -45.80 12.65 76.68
C LYS A 504 -46.88 11.93 75.86
N GLY A 505 -48.10 11.82 76.37
CA GLY A 505 -49.21 11.12 75.71
C GLY A 505 -49.68 11.80 74.42
N GLU A 506 -49.72 13.13 74.36
CA GLU A 506 -50.13 13.85 73.14
C GLU A 506 -49.12 13.67 71.99
N VAL A 507 -47.84 13.49 72.31
CA VAL A 507 -46.77 13.19 71.35
C VAL A 507 -46.93 11.78 70.79
N TYR A 508 -47.23 10.79 71.65
CA TYR A 508 -47.49 9.42 71.23
C TYR A 508 -48.76 9.28 70.37
N GLU A 509 -49.84 10.02 70.66
CA GLU A 509 -51.06 10.01 69.81
C GLU A 509 -50.86 10.62 68.41
N LYS A 510 -50.00 11.64 68.29
CA LYS A 510 -49.64 12.19 66.97
C LYS A 510 -48.72 11.25 66.19
N GLY A 511 -47.75 10.63 66.86
CA GLY A 511 -46.89 9.59 66.28
C GLY A 511 -47.68 8.39 65.79
N LEU A 512 -48.63 7.88 66.60
CA LEU A 512 -49.48 6.75 66.26
C LEU A 512 -50.31 7.01 64.99
N ARG A 513 -50.96 8.17 64.88
CA ARG A 513 -51.76 8.53 63.70
C ARG A 513 -50.93 8.70 62.43
N GLY A 514 -49.67 9.14 62.56
CA GLY A 514 -48.72 9.22 61.44
C GLY A 514 -48.34 7.84 60.93
N ILE A 515 -47.89 6.96 61.83
CA ILE A 515 -47.47 5.60 61.50
C ILE A 515 -48.64 4.75 61.02
N GLU A 516 -49.85 4.89 61.58
CA GLU A 516 -51.05 4.18 61.12
C GLU A 516 -51.43 4.56 59.68
N LYS A 517 -51.35 5.84 59.29
CA LYS A 517 -51.60 6.27 57.90
C LYS A 517 -50.57 5.71 56.93
N GLU A 518 -49.29 5.77 57.29
CA GLU A 518 -48.20 5.24 56.47
C GLU A 518 -48.33 3.71 56.30
N ASN A 519 -48.67 3.00 57.38
CA ASN A 519 -48.89 1.55 57.36
C ASN A 519 -50.09 1.15 56.48
N THR A 520 -51.18 1.93 56.47
CA THR A 520 -52.29 1.70 55.51
C THR A 520 -51.88 1.90 54.05
N GLY A 521 -51.00 2.87 53.78
CA GLY A 521 -50.42 3.10 52.45
C GLY A 521 -49.58 1.90 51.99
N LEU A 522 -48.65 1.45 52.84
CA LEU A 522 -47.78 0.31 52.57
C LEU A 522 -48.57 -1.00 52.38
N LYS A 523 -49.64 -1.23 53.14
CA LYS A 523 -50.53 -2.40 52.94
C LYS A 523 -51.25 -2.37 51.59
N SER A 524 -51.63 -1.19 51.09
CA SER A 524 -52.24 -1.07 49.76
C SER A 524 -51.24 -1.35 48.64
N GLU A 525 -49.98 -0.93 48.81
CA GLU A 525 -48.90 -1.20 47.86
C GLU A 525 -48.52 -2.69 47.86
N LEU A 526 -48.48 -3.33 49.04
CA LEU A 526 -48.26 -4.77 49.16
C LEU A 526 -49.35 -5.56 48.43
N LYS A 527 -50.62 -5.16 48.58
CA LYS A 527 -51.74 -5.82 47.90
C LYS A 527 -51.66 -5.70 46.37
N LYS A 528 -51.30 -4.53 45.85
CA LYS A 528 -51.08 -4.34 44.39
C LYS A 528 -49.93 -5.21 43.88
N ALA A 529 -48.82 -5.28 44.62
CA ALA A 529 -47.69 -6.13 44.28
C ALA A 529 -48.06 -7.63 44.33
N GLU A 530 -48.93 -8.06 45.26
CA GLU A 530 -49.46 -9.42 45.34
C GLU A 530 -50.37 -9.78 44.15
N GLU A 531 -51.23 -8.86 43.71
CA GLU A 531 -52.08 -9.02 42.52
C GLU A 531 -51.23 -9.11 41.23
N GLU A 532 -50.18 -8.27 41.11
CA GLU A 532 -49.25 -8.34 39.98
C GLU A 532 -48.38 -9.61 40.00
N PHE A 533 -47.95 -10.09 41.18
CA PHE A 533 -47.16 -11.32 41.33
C PHE A 533 -47.97 -12.59 41.01
N THR A 534 -49.26 -12.60 41.36
CA THR A 534 -50.16 -13.73 41.07
C THR A 534 -50.58 -13.80 39.61
N GLY A 535 -50.62 -12.68 38.90
CA GLY A 535 -50.88 -12.62 37.46
C GLY A 535 -49.71 -13.10 36.57
N LEU A 536 -48.51 -13.29 37.14
CA LEU A 536 -47.33 -13.77 36.41
C LEU A 536 -47.12 -15.28 36.64
N GLU A 537 -47.52 -16.11 35.68
CA GLU A 537 -47.23 -17.55 35.69
C GLU A 537 -45.82 -17.83 35.14
N PHE A 538 -44.97 -18.47 35.94
CA PHE A 538 -43.65 -18.97 35.51
C PHE A 538 -43.51 -20.43 35.93
N ASN A 539 -43.23 -21.30 34.95
CA ASN A 539 -42.96 -22.71 35.17
C ASN A 539 -41.48 -23.02 34.87
N SER A 540 -40.76 -23.42 35.92
CA SER A 540 -39.32 -23.71 35.85
C SER A 540 -38.97 -24.93 35.01
N ASP A 541 -39.86 -25.93 34.95
CA ASP A 541 -39.60 -27.17 34.22
C ASP A 541 -39.70 -26.96 32.72
N THR A 542 -40.69 -26.18 32.28
CA THR A 542 -40.79 -25.74 30.88
C THR A 542 -39.59 -24.90 30.48
N PHE A 543 -39.14 -23.95 31.31
CA PHE A 543 -37.96 -23.12 31.03
C PHE A 543 -36.69 -23.97 30.86
N ASN A 544 -36.46 -24.91 31.77
CA ASN A 544 -35.32 -25.82 31.72
C ASN A 544 -35.36 -26.78 30.52
N SER A 545 -36.57 -27.22 30.12
CA SER A 545 -36.74 -28.09 28.95
C SER A 545 -36.41 -27.36 27.64
N ILE A 546 -36.89 -26.11 27.48
CA ILE A 546 -36.61 -25.25 26.33
C ILE A 546 -35.11 -24.95 26.25
N GLN A 547 -34.44 -24.67 27.39
CA GLN A 547 -32.99 -24.49 27.41
C GLN A 547 -32.22 -25.74 26.97
N LYS A 548 -32.63 -26.94 27.38
CA LYS A 548 -32.00 -28.20 26.96
C LYS A 548 -32.19 -28.44 25.47
N GLU A 549 -33.39 -28.24 24.95
CA GLU A 549 -33.68 -28.39 23.52
C GLU A 549 -32.88 -27.40 22.68
N ARG A 550 -32.83 -26.13 23.10
CA ARG A 550 -32.02 -25.08 22.48
C ARG A 550 -30.53 -25.41 22.45
N ASN A 551 -30.00 -26.01 23.52
CA ASN A 551 -28.61 -26.45 23.56
C ASN A 551 -28.37 -27.65 22.63
N SER A 552 -29.28 -28.63 22.58
CA SER A 552 -29.19 -29.76 21.64
C SER A 552 -29.21 -29.31 20.18
N LEU A 553 -30.11 -28.40 19.81
CA LEU A 553 -30.16 -27.86 18.45
C LEU A 553 -28.89 -27.06 18.10
N ASN A 554 -28.30 -26.36 19.08
CA ASN A 554 -27.02 -25.68 18.90
C ASN A 554 -25.88 -26.67 18.63
N ASP A 555 -25.81 -27.77 19.38
CA ASP A 555 -24.78 -28.80 19.17
C ASP A 555 -24.87 -29.40 17.77
N ASP A 556 -26.08 -29.69 17.29
CA ASP A 556 -26.30 -30.21 15.94
C ASP A 556 -25.97 -29.16 14.87
N ARG A 557 -26.29 -27.88 15.13
CA ARG A 557 -25.87 -26.77 14.26
C ARG A 557 -24.35 -26.68 14.17
N TYR A 558 -23.62 -26.85 15.28
CA TYR A 558 -22.15 -26.83 15.28
C TYR A 558 -21.55 -28.02 14.53
N LYS A 559 -22.09 -29.25 14.71
CA LYS A 559 -21.65 -30.44 13.96
C LYS A 559 -21.83 -30.25 12.46
N LEU A 560 -23.03 -29.83 12.05
CA LEU A 560 -23.37 -29.62 10.64
C LEU A 560 -22.50 -28.53 10.01
N LYS A 561 -22.24 -27.43 10.73
CA LYS A 561 -21.32 -26.39 10.28
C LYS A 561 -19.89 -26.93 10.08
N GLY A 562 -19.42 -27.79 10.98
CA GLY A 562 -18.11 -28.46 10.84
C GLY A 562 -18.04 -29.46 9.68
N GLU A 563 -19.15 -30.12 9.33
CA GLU A 563 -19.25 -30.95 8.11
C GLU A 563 -19.17 -30.11 6.84
N MET A 564 -19.91 -29.00 6.78
CA MET A 564 -19.87 -28.07 5.66
C MET A 564 -18.47 -27.45 5.46
N GLU A 565 -17.79 -27.07 6.55
CA GLU A 565 -16.41 -26.55 6.48
C GLU A 565 -15.45 -27.61 5.92
N ARG A 566 -15.53 -28.86 6.37
CA ARG A 566 -14.74 -29.98 5.83
C ARG A 566 -15.03 -30.22 4.34
N GLY A 567 -16.31 -30.16 3.93
CA GLY A 567 -16.69 -30.23 2.52
C GLY A 567 -16.07 -29.10 1.70
N GLY A 568 -16.12 -27.87 2.21
CA GLY A 568 -15.49 -26.71 1.57
C GLY A 568 -13.97 -26.82 1.43
N PHE A 569 -13.26 -27.35 2.42
CA PHE A 569 -11.82 -27.64 2.30
C PHE A 569 -11.53 -28.70 1.23
N ARG A 570 -12.35 -29.75 1.16
CA ARG A 570 -12.18 -30.80 0.15
C ARG A 570 -12.43 -30.29 -1.26
N ILE A 571 -13.44 -29.43 -1.46
CA ILE A 571 -13.69 -28.75 -2.74
C ILE A 571 -12.45 -27.96 -3.18
N LYS A 572 -11.87 -27.13 -2.30
CA LYS A 572 -10.65 -26.37 -2.62
C LYS A 572 -9.46 -27.26 -2.98
N GLU A 573 -9.30 -28.40 -2.31
CA GLU A 573 -8.26 -29.37 -2.64
C GLU A 573 -8.48 -29.98 -4.03
N ILE A 574 -9.73 -30.31 -4.37
CA ILE A 574 -10.10 -30.84 -5.69
C ILE A 574 -9.87 -29.79 -6.78
N GLU A 575 -10.33 -28.55 -6.58
CA GLU A 575 -10.10 -27.43 -7.51
C GLU A 575 -8.60 -27.24 -7.79
N GLY A 576 -7.77 -27.27 -6.74
CA GLY A 576 -6.31 -27.19 -6.89
C GLY A 576 -5.72 -28.31 -7.75
N LYS A 577 -6.17 -29.56 -7.56
CA LYS A 577 -5.73 -30.70 -8.38
C LYS A 577 -6.20 -30.59 -9.83
N VAL A 578 -7.45 -30.19 -10.06
CA VAL A 578 -7.98 -29.97 -11.41
C VAL A 578 -7.16 -28.89 -12.13
N ASP A 579 -6.86 -27.78 -11.46
CA ASP A 579 -6.03 -26.71 -12.01
C ASP A 579 -4.60 -27.17 -12.36
N GLU A 580 -4.00 -28.02 -11.53
CA GLU A 580 -2.68 -28.61 -11.81
C GLU A 580 -2.72 -29.52 -13.04
N ILE A 581 -3.70 -30.41 -13.13
CA ILE A 581 -3.90 -31.29 -14.28
C ILE A 581 -4.13 -30.45 -15.55
N ASP A 582 -4.97 -29.42 -15.49
CA ASP A 582 -5.25 -28.52 -16.62
C ASP A 582 -4.00 -27.76 -17.10
N LYS A 583 -3.11 -27.35 -16.19
CA LYS A 583 -1.82 -26.73 -16.55
C LYS A 583 -0.92 -27.73 -17.27
N VAL A 584 -0.82 -28.95 -16.77
CA VAL A 584 -0.04 -30.02 -17.41
C VAL A 584 -0.59 -30.34 -18.80
N MET A 585 -1.91 -30.47 -18.95
CA MET A 585 -2.58 -30.73 -20.23
C MET A 585 -2.36 -29.62 -21.25
N ARG A 586 -2.42 -28.35 -20.83
CA ARG A 586 -2.13 -27.20 -21.71
C ARG A 586 -0.69 -27.21 -22.20
N ASN A 587 0.27 -27.49 -21.31
CA ASN A 587 1.68 -27.58 -21.67
C ASN A 587 1.95 -28.74 -22.64
N PHE A 588 1.33 -29.90 -22.38
CA PHE A 588 1.41 -31.07 -23.24
C PHE A 588 0.87 -30.78 -24.65
N ALA A 589 -0.34 -30.23 -24.75
CA ALA A 589 -0.96 -29.88 -26.03
C ALA A 589 -0.13 -28.84 -26.82
N GLY A 590 0.36 -27.81 -26.13
CA GLY A 590 1.22 -26.79 -26.74
C GLY A 590 2.57 -27.33 -27.22
N LEU A 591 3.15 -28.32 -26.53
CA LEU A 591 4.35 -29.00 -26.96
C LEU A 591 4.09 -29.93 -28.17
N LYS A 592 2.98 -30.68 -28.14
CA LYS A 592 2.54 -31.55 -29.24
C LYS A 592 2.38 -30.79 -30.55
N ASP A 593 1.74 -29.60 -30.52
CA ASP A 593 1.59 -28.75 -31.71
C ASP A 593 2.94 -28.20 -32.20
N ARG A 594 3.80 -27.69 -31.30
CA ARG A 594 5.15 -27.21 -31.66
C ARG A 594 6.00 -28.31 -32.28
N MET A 595 5.98 -29.51 -31.70
CA MET A 595 6.65 -30.69 -32.24
C MET A 595 6.11 -31.05 -33.63
N GLY A 596 4.79 -31.05 -33.81
CA GLY A 596 4.15 -31.32 -35.10
C GLY A 596 4.50 -30.29 -36.19
N LYS A 597 4.57 -29.00 -35.84
CA LYS A 597 5.05 -27.93 -36.75
C LYS A 597 6.51 -28.11 -37.11
N ALA A 598 7.38 -28.31 -36.13
CA ALA A 598 8.80 -28.55 -36.36
C ALA A 598 9.05 -29.80 -37.21
N GLY A 599 8.27 -30.87 -37.01
CA GLY A 599 8.35 -32.09 -37.81
C GLY A 599 7.97 -31.87 -39.27
N ARG A 600 6.93 -31.06 -39.55
CA ARG A 600 6.56 -30.68 -40.92
C ARG A 600 7.66 -29.86 -41.61
N GLU A 601 8.21 -28.87 -40.92
CA GLU A 601 9.32 -28.07 -41.45
C GLU A 601 10.55 -28.94 -41.73
N MET A 602 10.94 -29.79 -40.78
CA MET A 602 12.04 -30.74 -40.95
C MET A 602 11.84 -31.63 -42.18
N ASN A 603 10.65 -32.20 -42.35
CA ASN A 603 10.34 -33.07 -43.49
C ASN A 603 10.38 -32.31 -44.83
N LEU A 604 9.88 -31.07 -44.88
CA LEU A 604 9.97 -30.23 -46.07
C LEU A 604 11.43 -30.02 -46.52
N PHE A 605 12.31 -29.65 -45.58
CA PHE A 605 13.72 -29.47 -45.88
C PHE A 605 14.43 -30.79 -46.22
N LYS A 606 13.99 -31.90 -45.62
CA LYS A 606 14.48 -33.23 -45.99
C LYS A 606 14.13 -33.58 -47.44
N GLU A 607 12.88 -33.40 -47.85
CA GLU A 607 12.43 -33.67 -49.22
C GLU A 607 13.14 -32.74 -50.23
N ALA A 608 13.26 -31.45 -49.91
CA ALA A 608 14.00 -30.51 -50.74
C ALA A 608 15.47 -30.95 -50.93
N ARG A 609 16.12 -31.42 -49.87
CA ARG A 609 17.51 -31.89 -49.92
C ARG A 609 17.64 -33.20 -50.69
N ASP A 610 16.86 -34.21 -50.33
CA ASP A 610 17.08 -35.61 -50.71
C ASP A 610 16.49 -35.93 -52.09
N GLU A 611 15.42 -35.23 -52.50
CA GLU A 611 14.71 -35.49 -53.75
C GLU A 611 14.85 -34.38 -54.79
N VAL A 612 14.82 -33.09 -54.38
CA VAL A 612 14.83 -31.97 -55.34
C VAL A 612 16.25 -31.52 -55.71
N PHE A 613 17.08 -31.22 -54.71
CA PHE A 613 18.41 -30.62 -54.91
C PHE A 613 19.57 -31.61 -54.81
N HIS A 614 19.28 -32.90 -54.62
CA HIS A 614 20.32 -33.92 -54.46
C HIS A 614 21.24 -34.02 -55.71
N PRO A 615 22.57 -34.16 -55.56
CA PRO A 615 23.53 -34.12 -56.68
C PRO A 615 23.28 -35.11 -57.82
N ASN A 616 22.70 -36.27 -57.48
CA ASN A 616 22.44 -37.37 -58.41
C ASN A 616 20.93 -37.64 -58.61
N LYS A 617 20.03 -36.76 -58.13
CA LYS A 617 18.59 -36.87 -58.35
C LYS A 617 17.99 -35.49 -58.69
N GLY A 618 16.67 -35.43 -58.79
CA GLY A 618 15.92 -34.19 -58.88
C GLY A 618 16.35 -33.29 -60.04
N ILE A 619 16.38 -31.99 -59.75
CA ILE A 619 16.50 -30.96 -60.77
C ILE A 619 17.88 -30.95 -61.44
N ARG A 620 18.95 -31.20 -60.67
CA ARG A 620 20.32 -31.24 -61.22
C ARG A 620 20.48 -32.40 -62.18
N ARG A 621 19.99 -33.59 -61.82
CA ARG A 621 20.00 -34.76 -62.71
C ARG A 621 19.18 -34.51 -63.97
N TYR A 622 18.00 -33.90 -63.83
CA TYR A 622 17.14 -33.57 -64.96
C TYR A 622 17.84 -32.64 -65.96
N TYR A 623 18.38 -31.50 -65.51
CA TYR A 623 19.09 -30.57 -66.40
C TYR A 623 20.36 -31.17 -66.98
N ARG A 624 21.07 -31.99 -66.20
CA ARG A 624 22.21 -32.75 -66.67
C ARG A 624 21.86 -33.64 -67.86
N GLU A 625 20.86 -34.51 -67.71
CA GLU A 625 20.43 -35.42 -68.79
C GLU A 625 19.93 -34.63 -70.02
N LEU A 626 19.21 -33.52 -69.79
CA LEU A 626 18.75 -32.63 -70.86
C LEU A 626 19.91 -31.99 -71.64
N TYR A 627 20.89 -31.40 -70.95
CA TYR A 627 22.04 -30.74 -71.58
C TYR A 627 22.95 -31.74 -72.28
N MET A 628 23.20 -32.91 -71.68
CA MET A 628 24.03 -33.94 -72.31
C MET A 628 23.40 -34.50 -73.57
N LYS A 629 22.09 -34.79 -73.55
CA LYS A 629 21.38 -35.21 -74.75
C LYS A 629 21.45 -34.17 -75.86
N ARG A 630 21.27 -32.89 -75.53
CA ARG A 630 21.36 -31.80 -76.51
C ARG A 630 22.79 -31.62 -77.04
N LEU A 631 23.79 -31.72 -76.17
CA LEU A 631 25.20 -31.62 -76.53
C LEU A 631 25.62 -32.76 -77.48
N SER A 632 25.24 -34.01 -77.20
CA SER A 632 25.50 -35.15 -78.10
C SER A 632 24.91 -34.94 -79.49
N ASN A 633 23.68 -34.43 -79.57
CA ASN A 633 23.02 -34.17 -80.85
C ASN A 633 23.77 -33.08 -81.66
N LEU A 634 24.11 -31.96 -81.01
CA LEU A 634 24.86 -30.87 -81.66
C LEU A 634 26.26 -31.33 -82.08
N LEU A 635 26.95 -32.05 -81.20
CA LEU A 635 28.29 -32.56 -81.47
C LEU A 635 28.30 -33.54 -82.63
N THR A 636 27.33 -34.45 -82.69
CA THR A 636 27.18 -35.36 -83.81
C THR A 636 26.94 -34.60 -85.12
N TYR A 637 26.07 -33.59 -85.10
CA TYR A 637 25.78 -32.75 -86.26
C TYR A 637 27.04 -32.05 -86.78
N TYR A 638 27.70 -31.25 -85.94
CA TYR A 638 28.88 -30.48 -86.36
C TYR A 638 30.08 -31.35 -86.68
N PHE A 639 30.30 -32.44 -85.93
CA PHE A 639 31.43 -33.33 -86.22
C PHE A 639 31.28 -33.99 -87.59
N ARG A 640 30.08 -34.48 -87.93
CA ARG A 640 29.82 -35.06 -89.26
C ARG A 640 29.93 -34.03 -90.38
N GLU A 641 29.50 -32.81 -90.13
CA GLU A 641 29.59 -31.72 -91.10
C GLU A 641 31.05 -31.30 -91.38
N ILE A 642 31.90 -31.27 -90.36
CA ILE A 642 33.31 -30.86 -90.47
C ILE A 642 34.19 -32.01 -90.99
N ASN A 643 34.01 -33.22 -90.46
CA ASN A 643 34.89 -34.35 -90.74
C ASN A 643 34.60 -35.02 -92.10
N GLN A 644 33.35 -34.98 -92.57
CA GLN A 644 32.89 -35.52 -93.86
C GLN A 644 33.18 -37.03 -94.10
N ASN A 645 33.73 -37.77 -93.13
CA ASN A 645 33.92 -39.21 -93.21
C ASN A 645 32.61 -39.95 -92.86
N PRO A 646 32.02 -40.72 -93.79
CA PRO A 646 30.75 -41.41 -93.54
C PRO A 646 30.86 -42.57 -92.54
N ARG A 647 32.07 -42.95 -92.11
CA ARG A 647 32.29 -44.00 -91.10
C ARG A 647 31.72 -43.61 -89.74
N TYR A 648 31.73 -42.33 -89.36
CA TYR A 648 31.27 -41.85 -88.07
C TYR A 648 29.78 -41.50 -88.08
N ARG A 649 29.00 -42.16 -87.21
CA ARG A 649 27.54 -42.00 -87.15
C ARG A 649 27.09 -41.08 -86.04
N GLU A 650 27.67 -41.23 -84.86
CA GLU A 650 27.19 -40.58 -83.64
C GLU A 650 28.35 -40.30 -82.68
N VAL A 651 28.28 -39.16 -81.99
CA VAL A 651 29.18 -38.78 -80.91
C VAL A 651 28.37 -38.66 -79.63
N MET A 652 28.70 -39.51 -78.66
CA MET A 652 27.98 -39.65 -77.39
C MET A 652 28.89 -39.34 -76.21
N PHE A 653 28.28 -39.19 -75.04
CA PHE A 653 28.98 -39.12 -73.76
C PHE A 653 28.62 -40.34 -72.91
N ASP A 654 29.60 -40.93 -72.24
CA ASP A 654 29.35 -41.96 -71.22
C ASP A 654 28.86 -41.34 -69.89
N LYS A 655 28.73 -42.17 -68.84
CA LYS A 655 28.27 -41.73 -67.51
C LYS A 655 29.25 -40.76 -66.81
N ASP A 656 30.51 -40.76 -67.21
CA ASP A 656 31.58 -39.89 -66.69
C ASP A 656 31.91 -38.75 -67.66
N TYR A 657 31.11 -38.58 -68.71
CA TYR A 657 31.24 -37.60 -69.79
C TYR A 657 32.48 -37.75 -70.66
N ARG A 658 32.99 -38.97 -70.78
CA ARG A 658 33.98 -39.28 -71.82
C ARG A 658 33.27 -39.37 -73.16
N ILE A 659 33.90 -38.81 -74.18
CA ILE A 659 33.35 -38.81 -75.54
C ILE A 659 33.59 -40.20 -76.15
N LEU A 660 32.52 -40.79 -76.67
CA LEU A 660 32.53 -42.05 -77.40
C LEU A 660 32.01 -41.80 -78.81
N ILE A 661 32.71 -42.34 -79.81
CA ILE A 661 32.33 -42.18 -81.22
C ILE A 661 31.85 -43.52 -81.75
N ARG A 662 30.58 -43.56 -82.14
CA ARG A 662 29.98 -44.73 -82.78
C ARG A 662 30.20 -44.66 -84.28
N SER A 663 30.84 -45.69 -84.82
CA SER A 663 31.12 -45.87 -86.24
C SER A 663 30.39 -47.10 -86.78
N ASN A 664 30.47 -47.34 -88.09
CA ASN A 664 29.97 -48.56 -88.73
C ASN A 664 30.63 -49.85 -88.19
N GLU A 665 31.83 -49.74 -87.60
CA GLU A 665 32.68 -50.86 -87.20
C GLU A 665 32.72 -51.09 -85.68
N GLY A 666 32.04 -50.24 -84.90
CA GLY A 666 32.04 -50.31 -83.44
C GLY A 666 32.08 -48.95 -82.76
N GLU A 667 32.35 -48.95 -81.45
CA GLU A 667 32.53 -47.74 -80.64
C GLU A 667 34.03 -47.49 -80.42
N PHE A 668 34.46 -46.24 -80.58
CA PHE A 668 35.85 -45.81 -80.50
C PHE A 668 36.01 -44.73 -79.43
N GLU A 669 37.13 -44.78 -78.73
CA GLU A 669 37.57 -43.71 -77.83
C GLU A 669 38.33 -42.62 -78.61
N ILE A 670 38.42 -41.42 -78.04
CA ILE A 670 39.06 -40.25 -78.68
C ILE A 670 40.52 -40.54 -79.06
N ASP A 671 41.24 -41.33 -78.26
CA ASP A 671 42.66 -41.63 -78.46
C ASP A 671 42.93 -42.44 -79.75
N GLN A 672 41.88 -43.04 -80.33
CA GLN A 672 41.96 -43.81 -81.57
C GLN A 672 41.72 -42.95 -82.83
N LEU A 673 41.45 -41.65 -82.67
CA LEU A 673 41.34 -40.70 -83.78
C LEU A 673 42.71 -40.21 -84.26
N SER A 674 42.84 -39.94 -85.55
CA SER A 674 44.01 -39.24 -86.09
C SER A 674 44.13 -37.82 -85.52
N GLY A 675 45.33 -37.23 -85.60
CA GLY A 675 45.56 -35.85 -85.11
C GLY A 675 44.63 -34.82 -85.74
N GLY A 676 44.35 -34.95 -87.05
CA GLY A 676 43.39 -34.10 -87.77
C GLY A 676 41.96 -34.28 -87.30
N GLU A 677 41.51 -35.53 -87.13
CA GLU A 677 40.16 -35.85 -86.64
C GLU A 677 39.95 -35.38 -85.20
N ARG A 678 40.97 -35.45 -84.35
CA ARG A 678 40.93 -34.89 -82.99
C ARG A 678 40.73 -33.38 -83.00
N VAL A 679 41.39 -32.67 -83.92
CA VAL A 679 41.21 -31.21 -84.06
C VAL A 679 39.79 -30.88 -84.55
N GLN A 680 39.26 -31.64 -85.52
CA GLN A 680 37.89 -31.48 -86.00
C GLN A 680 36.85 -31.78 -84.92
N LEU A 681 37.04 -32.85 -84.13
CA LEU A 681 36.19 -33.16 -82.97
C LEU A 681 36.23 -32.04 -81.94
N ALA A 682 37.42 -31.52 -81.64
CA ALA A 682 37.57 -30.45 -80.67
C ALA A 682 36.91 -29.15 -81.11
N LEU A 683 36.98 -28.84 -82.41
CA LEU A 683 36.24 -27.72 -82.99
C LEU A 683 34.73 -27.95 -82.89
N ALA A 684 34.25 -29.12 -83.33
CA ALA A 684 32.83 -29.48 -83.26
C ALA A 684 32.28 -29.41 -81.83
N LEU A 685 33.04 -29.89 -80.83
CA LEU A 685 32.69 -29.81 -79.42
C LEU A 685 32.59 -28.36 -78.95
N ARG A 686 33.56 -27.51 -79.30
CA ARG A 686 33.52 -26.08 -78.95
C ARG A 686 32.31 -25.39 -79.58
N ILE A 687 32.03 -25.61 -80.86
CA ILE A 687 30.85 -25.03 -81.53
C ILE A 687 29.57 -25.50 -80.83
N SER A 688 29.47 -26.80 -80.54
CA SER A 688 28.31 -27.38 -79.87
C SER A 688 28.09 -26.79 -78.49
N LEU A 689 29.16 -26.57 -77.73
CA LEU A 689 29.10 -25.91 -76.42
C LEU A 689 28.79 -24.42 -76.54
N ILE A 690 29.31 -23.72 -77.55
CA ILE A 690 28.99 -22.31 -77.80
C ILE A 690 27.51 -22.17 -78.15
N GLU A 691 26.97 -23.06 -78.99
CA GLU A 691 25.55 -23.04 -79.33
C GLU A 691 24.66 -23.44 -78.14
N LEU A 692 25.11 -24.37 -77.30
CA LEU A 692 24.38 -24.81 -76.12
C LEU A 692 24.38 -23.78 -74.99
N LEU A 693 25.53 -23.13 -74.75
CA LEU A 693 25.81 -22.35 -73.53
C LEU A 693 25.96 -20.87 -73.77
N SER A 694 26.46 -20.46 -74.94
CA SER A 694 26.84 -19.08 -75.13
C SER A 694 25.63 -18.24 -75.58
N PRO A 695 25.30 -17.16 -74.87
CA PRO A 695 24.39 -16.12 -75.38
C PRO A 695 25.04 -15.32 -76.54
N VAL A 696 26.26 -15.69 -76.93
CA VAL A 696 27.14 -15.00 -77.85
C VAL A 696 27.72 -16.05 -78.80
N ARG A 697 27.22 -16.16 -80.04
CA ARG A 697 27.84 -17.02 -81.05
C ARG A 697 29.16 -16.40 -81.49
N MET A 698 30.22 -16.59 -80.72
CA MET A 698 31.52 -15.95 -80.90
C MET A 698 32.65 -16.94 -80.68
N MET A 699 33.74 -16.77 -81.42
CA MET A 699 34.97 -17.52 -81.19
C MET A 699 36.18 -16.61 -81.42
N VAL A 700 37.18 -16.74 -80.55
CA VAL A 700 38.42 -15.96 -80.57
C VAL A 700 39.59 -16.93 -80.66
N LEU A 701 40.27 -16.98 -81.81
CA LEU A 701 41.28 -17.99 -82.12
C LEU A 701 42.66 -17.36 -82.30
N ASP A 702 43.66 -17.86 -81.57
CA ASP A 702 45.06 -17.48 -81.71
C ASP A 702 45.83 -18.57 -82.46
N GLU A 703 46.22 -18.29 -83.70
CA GLU A 703 46.99 -19.18 -84.60
C GLU A 703 46.48 -20.64 -84.67
N PRO A 704 45.21 -20.88 -85.02
CA PRO A 704 44.61 -22.22 -85.01
C PRO A 704 45.15 -23.18 -86.08
N PHE A 705 45.87 -22.67 -87.09
CA PHE A 705 46.37 -23.45 -88.22
C PHE A 705 47.79 -24.01 -88.01
N GLY A 706 48.49 -23.59 -86.95
CA GLY A 706 49.94 -23.81 -86.78
C GLY A 706 50.36 -25.27 -86.75
N SER A 707 49.53 -26.15 -86.19
CA SER A 707 49.81 -27.59 -86.01
C SER A 707 49.19 -28.50 -87.07
N LEU A 708 48.53 -27.93 -88.09
CA LEU A 708 47.82 -28.67 -89.12
C LEU A 708 48.61 -28.72 -90.43
N ASP A 709 48.45 -29.80 -91.21
CA ASP A 709 48.94 -29.88 -92.59
C ASP A 709 48.05 -29.08 -93.56
N LYS A 710 48.44 -29.00 -94.84
CA LYS A 710 47.73 -28.19 -95.83
C LYS A 710 46.27 -28.62 -96.01
N GLU A 711 46.00 -29.91 -96.07
CA GLU A 711 44.65 -30.44 -96.28
C GLU A 711 43.73 -30.10 -95.09
N HIS A 712 44.20 -30.35 -93.87
CA HIS A 712 43.42 -30.08 -92.66
C HIS A 712 43.25 -28.58 -92.37
N ARG A 713 44.18 -27.73 -92.82
CA ARG A 713 44.01 -26.26 -92.76
C ARG A 713 42.85 -25.79 -93.61
N GLU A 714 42.70 -26.34 -94.81
CA GLU A 714 41.60 -25.97 -95.71
C GLU A 714 40.25 -26.45 -95.15
N ILE A 715 40.19 -27.68 -94.64
CA ILE A 715 38.97 -28.19 -93.98
C ILE A 715 38.58 -27.32 -92.77
N LEU A 716 39.57 -26.91 -91.97
CA LEU A 716 39.34 -26.00 -90.85
C LEU A 716 38.88 -24.61 -91.33
N GLY A 717 39.47 -24.08 -92.41
CA GLY A 717 39.07 -22.80 -93.00
C GLY A 717 37.61 -22.78 -93.44
N GLU A 718 37.15 -23.83 -94.14
CA GLU A 718 35.75 -24.00 -94.52
C GLU A 718 34.81 -24.07 -93.31
N ALA A 719 35.19 -24.84 -92.28
CA ALA A 719 34.41 -24.95 -91.05
C ALA A 719 34.29 -23.60 -90.32
N LEU A 720 35.39 -22.85 -90.24
CA LEU A 720 35.43 -21.53 -89.60
C LEU A 720 34.58 -20.49 -90.33
N ASN A 721 34.48 -20.54 -91.66
CA ASN A 721 33.59 -19.66 -92.41
C ASN A 721 32.12 -19.85 -92.03
N LYS A 722 31.68 -21.10 -91.85
CA LYS A 722 30.30 -21.39 -91.42
C LYS A 722 30.02 -20.78 -90.06
N ILE A 723 30.95 -20.93 -89.11
CA ILE A 723 30.85 -20.30 -87.78
C ILE A 723 30.82 -18.77 -87.89
N ALA A 724 31.64 -18.19 -88.78
CA ALA A 724 31.68 -16.75 -89.00
C ALA A 724 30.39 -16.20 -89.66
N SER A 725 29.65 -17.03 -90.41
CA SER A 725 28.37 -16.64 -91.00
C SER A 725 27.24 -16.57 -89.98
N ASP A 726 27.22 -17.49 -89.01
CA ASP A 726 26.20 -17.59 -87.96
C ASP A 726 26.58 -16.86 -86.66
N GLY A 727 27.75 -16.25 -86.61
CA GLY A 727 28.35 -15.68 -85.40
C GLY A 727 29.46 -14.66 -85.67
N GLN A 728 30.34 -14.47 -84.69
CA GLN A 728 31.46 -13.54 -84.74
C GLN A 728 32.78 -14.29 -84.52
N LEU A 729 33.57 -14.42 -85.58
CA LEU A 729 34.90 -15.02 -85.51
C LEU A 729 35.97 -13.93 -85.49
N ILE A 730 36.80 -13.92 -84.46
CA ILE A 730 38.02 -13.11 -84.38
C ILE A 730 39.20 -14.06 -84.40
N LEU A 731 40.05 -13.93 -85.39
CA LEU A 731 41.10 -14.90 -85.67
C LEU A 731 42.42 -14.20 -85.92
N VAL A 732 43.48 -14.66 -85.25
CA VAL A 732 44.87 -14.29 -85.53
C VAL A 732 45.56 -15.42 -86.27
N THR A 733 46.28 -15.12 -87.35
CA THR A 733 47.08 -16.11 -88.07
C THR A 733 48.31 -15.48 -88.75
N HIS A 734 49.36 -16.26 -89.01
CA HIS A 734 50.41 -15.92 -89.99
C HIS A 734 50.40 -16.87 -91.20
N ILE A 735 49.51 -17.86 -91.18
CA ILE A 735 49.35 -18.89 -92.21
C ILE A 735 48.22 -18.48 -93.12
N HIS A 736 48.51 -18.39 -94.41
CA HIS A 736 47.50 -18.20 -95.45
C HIS A 736 46.73 -19.52 -95.66
N VAL A 737 45.40 -19.44 -95.69
CA VAL A 737 44.47 -20.55 -95.93
C VAL A 737 43.49 -20.09 -97.00
N GLU A 738 43.40 -20.81 -98.11
CA GLU A 738 42.66 -20.36 -99.31
C GLU A 738 41.15 -20.37 -99.10
N SER A 739 40.65 -21.39 -98.41
CA SER A 739 39.24 -21.56 -98.08
C SER A 739 38.70 -20.51 -97.09
N LEU A 740 39.55 -19.91 -96.25
CA LEU A 740 39.10 -18.98 -95.21
C LEU A 740 38.82 -17.58 -95.79
N ASN A 741 37.59 -17.10 -95.66
CA ASN A 741 37.16 -15.79 -96.17
C ASN A 741 36.33 -15.02 -95.14
N LEU A 742 37.01 -14.24 -94.30
CA LEU A 742 36.38 -13.35 -93.33
C LEU A 742 36.11 -11.96 -93.93
N PRO A 743 35.01 -11.29 -93.53
CA PRO A 743 34.58 -10.03 -94.13
C PRO A 743 35.54 -8.86 -93.89
N LYS A 744 36.39 -8.94 -92.85
CA LYS A 744 37.44 -7.96 -92.58
C LYS A 744 38.78 -8.63 -92.39
N LYS A 745 39.83 -8.01 -92.94
CA LYS A 745 41.22 -8.37 -92.71
C LYS A 745 41.98 -7.16 -92.17
N LEU A 746 42.75 -7.35 -91.10
CA LEU A 746 43.65 -6.37 -90.52
C LEU A 746 45.08 -6.88 -90.64
N GLU A 747 45.88 -6.25 -91.50
CA GLU A 747 47.30 -6.55 -91.63
C GLU A 747 48.10 -5.66 -90.66
N LEU A 748 48.77 -6.29 -89.70
CA LEU A 748 49.73 -5.60 -88.83
C LEU A 748 51.10 -5.57 -89.50
N GLY A 749 51.49 -4.39 -89.97
CA GLY A 749 52.85 -4.12 -90.46
C GLY A 749 53.88 -4.34 -89.36
N GLY A 750 55.05 -4.89 -89.71
CA GLY A 750 56.21 -4.81 -88.85
C GLY A 750 56.63 -3.34 -88.71
N TYR A 751 56.84 -2.88 -87.48
CA TYR A 751 57.46 -1.58 -87.22
C TYR A 751 58.88 -1.52 -87.81
#